data_AF-A0A960Y931-F1
#
_entry.id   AF-A0A960Y931-F1
#
_cell.length_a   1.000
_cell.length_b   1.000
_cell.length_c   1.000
_cell.angle_alpha   90.00
_cell.angle_beta   90.00
_cell.angle_gamma   90.00
#
_symmetry.space_group_name_H-M   'P 1'
#
loop_
_entity.id
_entity.type
_entity.pdbx_description
1 polymer ?
#
loop_
_entity_poly.entity_id
_entity_poly.type
_entity_poly.pdbx_seq_one_letter_code
_entity_poly.pdbx_strand_id
1 'polypeptide(L)'
;MPMFRRWFAILVVLVAALGSFAADSCQNKGNRPEPPSIMRDVAMVGPTGESGTATDFTHPYIPPLRTTYDGRVGMVVEDAGETELYLLVPEKLDGPIVKSDAGANILADTKPYAGGIHYRPGGKGFGHQALCEVSLQHARPGDRVNPFPCGENDEHDCYEFKHIGFTHPGEGEEYGKLWATPMRVEVADPKTVDAQIVDVTLGEGEYTTIPGNVFFEPMVAADGRLLSGRRQDTNSPVHTWTNPETGETLTRQYDIMYSVLPPDADPCDVTQWTEFHPITHAPYDPNMIGVYGVAEFPFRDAEGNVIPDGEEIGGTYPWMDRDGDNLFMTTIDESLDGFDDEAWPNRCAVEGCEERFPPEPDAVTLFSDQRGHVVMGLWTHGKMVQIDNLVNNTDWDLPMPPDGHRFVTLYDGPDGPVEVRVGGGRTVGWGGNMDRPVGWTNNTNVLDSVENLFNEHERLKPITPADIVWILSNGRATDEFAFDEYVELDAFIVSNMHASLSWDSITGLTRDMDYHNGFKRGTRNRKLRDIHLQNAATAPPDRWIVPAYGLVPEGEARVEPVAMGGVTGKGFWLKKSTRITYDIPEQPQNIDTHDWSISIFVDVRGRGAGELLSFPDGTSVVLTERETVEYLVDGDVVRSVDIEDAAGDEGWMHLAWTLTGGNRDVTLLVNGFPFDRFESATPLFRLIPGALNVGDNPDTAEEDGVRGWIDEFEIFASAPNPEVACNRALGTLIQVEDNDTWQAVANRYPSWAHDALGSLVGAGPFARFACYADYSADYAAHLHNIPTGTTGLRGAVNFPEGPLMYDLPRPDSSANTFCLSCHGTEMTFGLAIDALVEDDSVMAQDDPRRQPLQTVPRVYGHVPVDWIAPGPGPGGPDTDLIAPDEGLPVDAWVMP
;
A
#
# COMPACT_ATOMS: atom_id res chain seq x y z
N MET A 1 52.57 -12.68 -61.65
CA MET A 1 51.65 -13.65 -61.01
C MET A 1 50.35 -12.92 -60.62
N PRO A 2 49.32 -12.87 -61.48
CA PRO A 2 48.08 -12.14 -61.17
C PRO A 2 46.86 -13.08 -61.20
N MET A 3 46.78 -14.02 -60.26
CA MET A 3 45.51 -14.69 -59.91
C MET A 3 45.28 -14.77 -58.40
N PHE A 4 46.28 -14.44 -57.58
CA PHE A 4 46.17 -14.44 -56.11
C PHE A 4 45.61 -13.15 -55.49
N ARG A 5 45.43 -12.07 -56.26
CA ARG A 5 44.99 -10.77 -55.71
C ARG A 5 43.48 -10.57 -55.61
N ARG A 6 42.65 -11.42 -56.24
CA ARG A 6 41.17 -11.27 -56.16
C ARG A 6 40.51 -12.06 -55.03
N TRP A 7 41.18 -13.05 -54.46
CA TRP A 7 40.66 -13.81 -53.32
C TRP A 7 40.97 -13.17 -51.96
N PHE A 8 42.05 -12.36 -51.87
CA PHE A 8 42.40 -11.68 -50.61
C PHE A 8 41.54 -10.45 -50.30
N ALA A 9 40.95 -9.81 -51.31
CA ALA A 9 40.08 -8.65 -51.09
C ALA A 9 38.68 -9.04 -50.57
N ILE A 10 38.20 -10.24 -50.89
CA ILE A 10 36.90 -10.75 -50.40
C ILE A 10 37.04 -11.30 -48.97
N LEU A 11 38.20 -11.86 -48.60
CA LEU A 11 38.43 -12.34 -47.23
C LEU A 11 38.65 -11.19 -46.23
N VAL A 12 39.23 -10.06 -46.63
CA VAL A 12 39.44 -8.90 -45.74
C VAL A 12 38.13 -8.12 -45.51
N VAL A 13 37.20 -8.12 -46.47
CA VAL A 13 35.85 -7.53 -46.26
C VAL A 13 34.95 -8.48 -45.45
N LEU A 14 35.12 -9.80 -45.56
CA LEU A 14 34.40 -10.77 -44.72
C LEU A 14 34.96 -10.87 -43.28
N VAL A 15 36.25 -10.62 -43.05
CA VAL A 15 36.81 -10.57 -41.68
C VAL A 15 36.54 -9.22 -40.99
N ALA A 16 36.36 -8.14 -41.74
CA ALA A 16 35.85 -6.87 -41.19
C ALA A 16 34.32 -6.88 -40.97
N ALA A 17 33.57 -7.74 -41.68
CA ALA A 17 32.13 -7.95 -41.47
C ALA A 17 31.80 -9.09 -40.49
N LEU A 18 32.78 -9.88 -40.05
CA LEU A 18 32.65 -10.90 -39.00
C LEU A 18 33.35 -10.51 -37.69
N GLY A 19 34.00 -9.33 -37.66
CA GLY A 19 34.56 -8.70 -36.46
C GLY A 19 33.68 -7.61 -35.83
N SER A 20 32.46 -7.42 -36.35
CA SER A 20 31.47 -6.44 -35.86
C SER A 20 30.11 -7.07 -35.51
N PHE A 21 30.07 -8.37 -35.24
CA PHE A 21 28.88 -9.10 -34.74
C PHE A 21 29.14 -9.80 -33.40
N ALA A 22 30.11 -9.31 -32.62
CA ALA A 22 30.39 -9.77 -31.25
C ALA A 22 30.76 -8.58 -30.34
N ALA A 23 30.12 -7.44 -30.57
CA ALA A 23 30.25 -6.22 -29.78
C ALA A 23 28.88 -5.57 -29.50
N ASP A 24 27.84 -6.40 -29.35
CA ASP A 24 26.51 -6.01 -28.84
C ASP A 24 26.33 -6.45 -27.36
N SER A 25 27.42 -6.60 -26.61
CA SER A 25 27.37 -6.58 -25.13
C SER A 25 27.61 -5.16 -24.58
N CYS A 26 27.29 -4.14 -25.38
CA CYS A 26 27.28 -2.75 -24.96
C CYS A 26 25.93 -2.40 -24.29
N GLN A 27 25.53 -3.14 -23.25
CA GLN A 27 24.47 -2.71 -22.33
C GLN A 27 24.89 -3.15 -20.92
N ASN A 28 24.91 -2.20 -19.97
CA ASN A 28 25.21 -2.32 -18.52
C ASN A 28 26.61 -1.94 -17.97
N LYS A 29 27.54 -1.38 -18.76
CA LYS A 29 28.82 -0.84 -18.22
C LYS A 29 28.97 0.68 -18.14
N GLY A 30 27.88 1.44 -18.07
CA GLY A 30 27.91 2.84 -17.62
C GLY A 30 26.53 3.48 -17.70
N ASN A 31 25.95 4.07 -16.65
CA ASN A 31 26.27 4.20 -15.23
C ASN A 31 25.02 3.71 -14.48
N ARG A 32 25.17 2.94 -13.40
CA ARG A 32 24.04 2.68 -12.50
C ARG A 32 23.57 4.01 -11.88
N PRO A 33 22.34 4.08 -11.33
CA PRO A 33 21.95 5.24 -10.55
C PRO A 33 22.96 5.55 -9.43
N GLU A 34 23.03 6.81 -9.03
CA GLU A 34 23.70 7.14 -7.76
C GLU A 34 22.84 6.61 -6.60
N PRO A 35 23.45 6.26 -5.45
CA PRO A 35 22.67 5.83 -4.29
C PRO A 35 21.61 6.88 -3.92
N PRO A 36 20.37 6.45 -3.61
CA PRO A 36 19.34 7.36 -3.13
C PRO A 36 19.73 7.99 -1.78
N SER A 37 19.11 9.12 -1.46
CA SER A 37 19.37 9.83 -0.20
C SER A 37 18.89 9.06 1.03
N ILE A 38 17.92 8.16 0.87
CA ILE A 38 17.40 7.28 1.93
C ILE A 38 17.75 5.82 1.57
N MET A 39 18.51 5.15 2.42
CA MET A 39 18.91 3.75 2.23
C MET A 39 18.20 2.86 3.25
N ARG A 40 17.19 2.10 2.80
CA ARG A 40 16.34 1.24 3.64
C ARG A 40 16.89 -0.18 3.73
N ASP A 41 16.64 -0.88 4.84
CA ASP A 41 16.85 -2.34 4.89
C ASP A 41 15.66 -3.06 4.26
N VAL A 42 15.77 -3.38 2.97
CA VAL A 42 14.73 -4.08 2.20
C VAL A 42 14.75 -5.60 2.38
N ALA A 43 15.73 -6.17 3.09
CA ALA A 43 15.73 -7.60 3.39
C ALA A 43 14.82 -7.95 4.57
N MET A 44 14.64 -6.99 5.50
CA MET A 44 13.71 -7.03 6.65
C MET A 44 13.94 -8.16 7.66
N VAL A 45 15.02 -8.90 7.48
CA VAL A 45 15.34 -10.12 8.21
C VAL A 45 16.81 -10.11 8.60
N GLY A 46 17.08 -10.40 9.87
CA GLY A 46 18.40 -10.37 10.48
C GLY A 46 19.41 -11.34 9.86
N PRO A 47 20.68 -11.30 10.29
CA PRO A 47 21.69 -12.28 9.88
C PRO A 47 21.39 -13.69 10.45
N THR A 48 22.12 -14.70 9.96
CA THR A 48 22.01 -16.08 10.45
C THR A 48 22.46 -16.22 11.90
N GLY A 49 21.66 -16.89 12.73
CA GLY A 49 22.10 -17.48 13.99
C GLY A 49 23.01 -18.71 13.77
N GLU A 50 23.44 -19.37 14.85
CA GLU A 50 24.30 -20.57 14.79
C GLU A 50 23.68 -21.74 13.99
N SER A 51 22.36 -21.73 13.81
CA SER A 51 21.56 -22.70 13.04
C SER A 51 21.42 -22.36 11.55
N GLY A 52 21.93 -21.20 11.09
CA GLY A 52 21.77 -20.74 9.71
C GLY A 52 20.41 -20.12 9.39
N THR A 53 19.55 -19.88 10.39
CA THR A 53 18.23 -19.25 10.23
C THR A 53 18.27 -17.80 10.70
N ALA A 54 17.31 -17.00 10.24
CA ALA A 54 17.10 -15.65 10.77
C ALA A 54 16.80 -15.72 12.26
N THR A 55 17.46 -14.88 13.07
CA THR A 55 17.15 -14.80 14.50
C THR A 55 15.99 -13.85 14.76
N ASP A 56 15.89 -12.75 14.01
CA ASP A 56 14.98 -11.64 14.28
C ASP A 56 14.56 -10.91 12.98
N PHE A 57 13.48 -10.14 13.05
CA PHE A 57 13.12 -9.12 12.04
C PHE A 57 13.93 -7.85 12.28
N THR A 58 14.23 -7.08 11.22
CA THR A 58 15.01 -5.83 11.33
C THR A 58 14.15 -4.57 11.37
N HIS A 59 12.83 -4.71 11.23
CA HIS A 59 11.85 -3.63 11.31
C HIS A 59 10.77 -3.95 12.35
N PRO A 60 10.02 -2.93 12.81
CA PRO A 60 8.79 -3.14 13.57
C PRO A 60 7.83 -4.02 12.78
N TYR A 61 7.12 -4.88 13.50
CA TYR A 61 6.35 -5.94 12.86
C TYR A 61 5.11 -6.30 13.68
N ILE A 62 3.94 -6.14 13.08
CA ILE A 62 2.68 -6.77 13.52
C ILE A 62 2.53 -8.05 12.71
N PRO A 63 2.46 -9.24 13.34
CA PRO A 63 2.24 -10.47 12.61
C PRO A 63 0.92 -10.48 11.82
N PRO A 64 0.90 -11.01 10.57
CA PRO A 64 -0.31 -11.10 9.78
C PRO A 64 -1.18 -12.23 10.34
N LEU A 65 -2.14 -11.85 11.19
CA LEU A 65 -3.01 -12.76 11.94
C LEU A 65 -4.47 -12.44 11.61
N ARG A 66 -5.30 -13.48 11.43
CA ARG A 66 -6.76 -13.28 11.46
C ARG A 66 -7.14 -12.99 12.89
N THR A 67 -7.66 -11.81 13.15
CA THR A 67 -7.97 -11.35 14.52
C THR A 67 -9.46 -11.29 14.77
N THR A 68 -9.86 -11.47 16.03
CA THR A 68 -11.21 -11.16 16.51
C THR A 68 -11.59 -9.72 16.16
N TYR A 69 -12.87 -9.39 16.22
CA TYR A 69 -13.33 -8.07 15.76
C TYR A 69 -12.72 -6.89 16.56
N ASP A 70 -12.34 -7.11 17.81
CA ASP A 70 -11.60 -6.14 18.63
C ASP A 70 -10.08 -6.15 18.40
N GLY A 71 -9.60 -7.00 17.48
CA GLY A 71 -8.21 -7.09 17.05
C GLY A 71 -7.30 -7.91 17.96
N ARG A 72 -7.75 -8.36 19.14
CA ARG A 72 -6.82 -8.87 20.18
C ARG A 72 -6.40 -10.32 20.00
N VAL A 73 -7.34 -11.24 19.83
CA VAL A 73 -7.02 -12.66 19.67
C VAL A 73 -6.74 -12.94 18.20
N GLY A 74 -5.49 -13.24 17.87
CA GLY A 74 -5.03 -13.49 16.51
C GLY A 74 -4.72 -14.96 16.24
N MET A 75 -5.12 -15.45 15.07
CA MET A 75 -4.87 -16.80 14.57
C MET A 75 -3.88 -16.77 13.41
N VAL A 76 -2.88 -17.65 13.46
CA VAL A 76 -1.92 -17.82 12.37
C VAL A 76 -2.62 -18.43 11.15
N VAL A 77 -2.51 -17.78 9.98
CA VAL A 77 -3.22 -18.19 8.74
C VAL A 77 -2.77 -19.57 8.23
N GLU A 78 -1.47 -19.86 8.28
CA GLU A 78 -0.86 -21.10 7.78
C GLU A 78 -0.08 -21.80 8.91
N ASP A 79 -0.47 -23.02 9.28
CA ASP A 79 0.36 -23.86 10.16
C ASP A 79 0.41 -25.35 9.76
N ALA A 80 1.57 -25.97 9.97
CA ALA A 80 1.88 -27.33 9.56
C ALA A 80 1.66 -28.39 10.66
N GLY A 81 0.88 -28.12 11.72
CA GLY A 81 0.64 -29.12 12.76
C GLY A 81 -0.49 -28.84 13.75
N GLU A 82 -0.60 -27.63 14.27
CA GLU A 82 -1.51 -27.24 15.37
C GLU A 82 -1.99 -25.79 15.18
N THR A 83 -3.25 -25.49 15.49
CA THR A 83 -3.69 -24.08 15.45
C THR A 83 -2.95 -23.27 16.51
N GLU A 84 -2.19 -22.28 16.06
CA GLU A 84 -1.41 -21.35 16.90
C GLU A 84 -2.19 -20.04 17.06
N LEU A 85 -2.35 -19.60 18.31
CA LEU A 85 -2.96 -18.31 18.65
C LEU A 85 -1.94 -17.36 19.28
N TYR A 86 -2.00 -16.11 18.88
CA TYR A 86 -1.29 -15.01 19.51
C TYR A 86 -2.29 -14.02 20.11
N LEU A 87 -1.83 -13.25 21.09
CA LEU A 87 -2.59 -12.13 21.65
C LEU A 87 -1.83 -10.84 21.32
N LEU A 88 -2.52 -9.91 20.66
CA LEU A 88 -2.05 -8.54 20.44
C LEU A 88 -2.33 -7.70 21.69
N VAL A 89 -1.29 -7.03 22.17
CA VAL A 89 -1.28 -6.21 23.38
C VAL A 89 -0.73 -4.82 23.04
N PRO A 90 -1.57 -3.93 22.47
CA PRO A 90 -1.23 -2.53 22.19
C PRO A 90 -0.55 -1.81 23.35
N GLU A 91 -0.91 -2.17 24.58
CA GLU A 91 -0.44 -1.56 25.82
C GLU A 91 1.08 -1.68 26.00
N LYS A 92 1.74 -2.64 25.34
CA LYS A 92 3.19 -2.87 25.43
C LYS A 92 4.04 -1.93 24.58
N LEU A 93 3.45 -1.27 23.58
CA LEU A 93 4.22 -0.37 22.73
C LEU A 93 4.67 0.83 23.55
N ASP A 94 5.85 1.39 23.29
CA ASP A 94 6.35 2.60 23.97
C ASP A 94 6.24 3.86 23.11
N GLY A 95 5.98 3.71 21.81
CA GLY A 95 5.82 4.78 20.83
C GLY A 95 5.08 4.28 19.58
N PRO A 96 4.98 5.10 18.51
CA PRO A 96 4.34 4.71 17.26
C PRO A 96 4.88 3.38 16.73
N ILE A 97 4.00 2.47 16.27
CA ILE A 97 4.42 1.13 15.84
C ILE A 97 5.46 1.16 14.73
N VAL A 98 5.30 2.02 13.71
CA VAL A 98 6.24 2.14 12.59
C VAL A 98 7.61 2.72 12.98
N LYS A 99 7.73 3.30 14.19
CA LYS A 99 8.99 3.79 14.78
C LYS A 99 9.49 2.95 15.95
N SER A 100 8.80 1.86 16.27
CA SER A 100 9.16 1.02 17.42
C SER A 100 10.49 0.31 17.19
N ASP A 101 10.99 -0.37 18.22
CA ASP A 101 12.12 -1.27 18.03
C ASP A 101 11.73 -2.42 17.08
N ALA A 102 12.74 -3.01 16.42
CA ALA A 102 12.53 -4.12 15.51
C ALA A 102 11.88 -5.34 16.20
N GLY A 103 11.03 -6.07 15.46
CA GLY A 103 10.35 -7.28 15.92
C GLY A 103 8.89 -7.08 16.35
N ALA A 104 8.27 -8.18 16.80
CA ALA A 104 6.85 -8.25 17.14
C ALA A 104 6.55 -7.81 18.59
N ASN A 105 6.88 -6.57 18.92
CA ASN A 105 6.77 -6.02 20.27
C ASN A 105 5.33 -5.88 20.79
N ILE A 106 4.34 -5.94 19.90
CA ILE A 106 2.91 -5.93 20.24
C ILE A 106 2.43 -7.26 20.84
N LEU A 107 3.19 -8.35 20.76
CA LEU A 107 2.73 -9.66 21.22
C LEU A 107 2.76 -9.82 22.75
N ALA A 108 1.75 -10.51 23.29
CA ALA A 108 1.71 -10.92 24.70
C ALA A 108 2.90 -11.82 25.10
N ASP A 109 3.25 -12.78 24.25
CA ASP A 109 4.39 -13.68 24.44
C ASP A 109 5.13 -13.88 23.11
N THR A 110 6.42 -14.17 23.23
CA THR A 110 7.28 -14.62 22.14
C THR A 110 6.82 -15.94 21.48
N LYS A 111 6.04 -16.76 22.19
CA LYS A 111 5.52 -18.04 21.71
C LYS A 111 3.99 -18.00 21.59
N PRO A 112 3.43 -18.63 20.55
CA PRO A 112 1.99 -18.73 20.44
C PRO A 112 1.44 -19.69 21.51
N TYR A 113 0.18 -19.51 21.84
CA TYR A 113 -0.60 -20.53 22.51
C TYR A 113 -0.88 -21.67 21.51
N ALA A 114 -0.36 -22.86 21.81
CA ALA A 114 -0.47 -24.05 20.96
C ALA A 114 -1.09 -25.24 21.73
N GLY A 115 -2.18 -25.01 22.48
CA GLY A 115 -2.75 -25.97 23.44
C GLY A 115 -3.34 -27.29 22.89
N GLY A 116 -2.81 -27.86 21.81
CA GLY A 116 -3.33 -29.08 21.17
C GLY A 116 -4.64 -28.84 20.42
N ILE A 117 -4.78 -27.65 19.85
CA ILE A 117 -5.97 -27.24 19.10
C ILE A 117 -5.98 -28.02 17.77
N HIS A 118 -6.97 -28.90 17.63
CA HIS A 118 -7.13 -29.76 16.46
C HIS A 118 -8.59 -29.70 16.01
N TYR A 119 -8.84 -29.73 14.69
CA TYR A 119 -10.21 -29.69 14.12
C TYR A 119 -11.12 -30.87 14.54
N ARG A 120 -10.54 -31.87 15.20
CA ARG A 120 -11.22 -32.92 15.94
C ARG A 120 -10.41 -33.26 17.19
N PRO A 121 -11.01 -33.66 18.32
CA PRO A 121 -10.26 -34.12 19.48
C PRO A 121 -9.22 -35.20 19.11
N GLY A 122 -7.93 -34.90 19.28
CA GLY A 122 -6.79 -35.77 18.93
C GLY A 122 -6.39 -35.86 17.44
N GLY A 123 -6.83 -34.89 16.60
CA GLY A 123 -6.48 -34.77 15.19
C GLY A 123 -5.15 -34.07 14.90
N LYS A 124 -4.93 -33.63 13.65
CA LYS A 124 -3.92 -32.61 13.30
C LYS A 124 -4.64 -31.25 13.18
N GLY A 125 -3.92 -30.12 13.16
CA GLY A 125 -4.47 -28.81 12.76
C GLY A 125 -4.82 -28.75 11.27
N PHE A 126 -5.35 -27.60 10.82
CA PHE A 126 -5.52 -27.30 9.40
C PHE A 126 -4.23 -26.71 8.82
N GLY A 127 -3.99 -26.93 7.52
CA GLY A 127 -2.88 -26.27 6.82
C GLY A 127 -3.13 -24.76 6.65
N HIS A 128 -4.38 -24.38 6.37
CA HIS A 128 -4.82 -23.00 6.24
C HIS A 128 -6.15 -22.79 6.98
N GLN A 129 -6.26 -21.67 7.67
CA GLN A 129 -7.35 -21.41 8.63
C GLN A 129 -7.72 -19.92 8.72
N ALA A 130 -8.92 -19.69 9.22
CA ALA A 130 -9.48 -18.37 9.50
C ALA A 130 -10.35 -18.43 10.75
N LEU A 131 -10.77 -17.26 11.22
CA LEU A 131 -11.86 -17.15 12.18
C LEU A 131 -13.09 -16.54 11.50
N CYS A 132 -14.25 -16.91 12.00
CA CYS A 132 -15.53 -16.30 11.66
C CYS A 132 -16.22 -15.88 12.95
N GLU A 133 -16.42 -14.59 13.06
CA GLU A 133 -17.10 -13.91 14.15
C GLU A 133 -18.01 -12.87 13.52
N VAL A 134 -19.23 -12.72 14.05
CA VAL A 134 -20.12 -11.63 13.64
C VAL A 134 -19.82 -10.43 14.50
N SER A 135 -19.43 -9.34 13.84
CA SER A 135 -19.38 -8.04 14.49
C SER A 135 -20.78 -7.49 14.73
N LEU A 136 -21.01 -7.05 15.96
CA LEU A 136 -22.15 -6.20 16.29
C LEU A 136 -21.60 -4.83 16.70
N GLN A 137 -21.47 -3.94 15.73
CA GLN A 137 -21.08 -2.54 15.96
C GLN A 137 -21.95 -1.89 17.06
N HIS A 138 -23.24 -2.28 17.12
CA HIS A 138 -24.21 -1.85 18.12
C HIS A 138 -24.98 -3.05 18.70
N ALA A 139 -24.39 -3.70 19.69
CA ALA A 139 -25.02 -4.80 20.42
C ALA A 139 -26.29 -4.35 21.16
N ARG A 140 -27.28 -5.24 21.27
CA ARG A 140 -28.50 -5.03 22.05
C ARG A 140 -28.40 -5.75 23.41
N PRO A 141 -29.20 -5.34 24.42
CA PRO A 141 -29.24 -6.06 25.69
C PRO A 141 -29.55 -7.56 25.49
N GLY A 142 -28.69 -8.42 26.04
CA GLY A 142 -28.76 -9.87 25.87
C GLY A 142 -28.01 -10.44 24.66
N ASP A 143 -27.46 -9.60 23.79
CA ASP A 143 -26.49 -10.04 22.79
C ASP A 143 -25.17 -10.39 23.50
N ARG A 144 -24.49 -11.41 22.99
CA ARG A 144 -23.19 -11.83 23.52
C ARG A 144 -22.13 -11.48 22.49
N VAL A 145 -21.35 -10.44 22.79
CA VAL A 145 -20.32 -9.88 21.90
C VAL A 145 -18.95 -10.12 22.50
N ASN A 146 -17.95 -10.36 21.65
CA ASN A 146 -16.60 -10.52 22.15
C ASN A 146 -15.89 -9.16 22.32
N PRO A 147 -14.97 -9.07 23.31
CA PRO A 147 -14.90 -9.98 24.45
C PRO A 147 -16.10 -9.79 25.39
N PHE A 148 -16.50 -10.84 26.10
CA PHE A 148 -17.43 -10.73 27.23
C PHE A 148 -16.73 -11.14 28.54
N PRO A 149 -17.12 -10.54 29.67
CA PRO A 149 -16.49 -10.85 30.96
C PRO A 149 -16.67 -12.31 31.36
N CYS A 150 -15.64 -12.90 31.95
CA CYS A 150 -15.66 -14.27 32.48
C CYS A 150 -14.61 -14.46 33.59
N GLY A 151 -14.35 -15.72 33.98
CA GLY A 151 -13.38 -16.04 35.03
C GLY A 151 -13.93 -15.82 36.45
N GLU A 152 -13.03 -15.76 37.43
CA GLU A 152 -13.39 -15.42 38.82
C GLU A 152 -13.65 -13.91 38.89
N ASN A 153 -14.78 -13.50 39.49
CA ASN A 153 -15.20 -12.09 39.62
C ASN A 153 -15.30 -11.30 38.31
N ASP A 154 -15.46 -11.97 37.16
CA ASP A 154 -15.59 -11.31 35.85
C ASP A 154 -14.31 -10.52 35.42
N GLU A 155 -13.15 -10.88 35.97
CA GLU A 155 -11.85 -10.22 35.74
C GLU A 155 -11.14 -10.66 34.44
N HIS A 156 -11.64 -11.69 33.75
CA HIS A 156 -11.09 -12.17 32.47
C HIS A 156 -11.97 -11.77 31.30
N ASP A 157 -11.38 -11.74 30.10
CA ASP A 157 -12.13 -11.61 28.84
C ASP A 157 -12.24 -12.97 28.15
N CYS A 158 -13.45 -13.33 27.75
CA CYS A 158 -13.70 -14.52 26.94
C CYS A 158 -14.17 -14.15 25.54
N TYR A 159 -13.74 -14.95 24.58
CA TYR A 159 -14.06 -14.82 23.17
C TYR A 159 -14.72 -16.12 22.70
N GLU A 160 -15.79 -16.02 21.92
CA GLU A 160 -16.44 -17.15 21.24
C GLU A 160 -16.57 -16.86 19.74
N PHE A 161 -15.97 -17.71 18.92
CA PHE A 161 -16.00 -17.59 17.45
C PHE A 161 -15.95 -18.97 16.80
N LYS A 162 -16.22 -19.05 15.49
CA LYS A 162 -16.03 -20.28 14.72
C LYS A 162 -14.66 -20.27 14.06
N HIS A 163 -13.84 -21.26 14.38
CA HIS A 163 -12.59 -21.54 13.66
C HIS A 163 -12.91 -22.25 12.35
N ILE A 164 -12.59 -21.60 11.23
CA ILE A 164 -12.81 -22.11 9.88
C ILE A 164 -11.51 -22.69 9.35
N GLY A 165 -11.57 -23.88 8.75
CA GLY A 165 -10.38 -24.45 8.13
C GLY A 165 -10.68 -25.55 7.13
N PHE A 166 -9.71 -25.82 6.26
CA PHE A 166 -9.87 -26.76 5.15
C PHE A 166 -9.08 -28.05 5.36
N THR A 167 -9.69 -29.19 5.04
CA THR A 167 -8.99 -30.47 4.91
C THR A 167 -9.09 -31.02 3.50
N HIS A 168 -7.95 -31.46 2.97
CA HIS A 168 -7.86 -32.18 1.70
C HIS A 168 -8.74 -33.44 1.69
N PRO A 169 -9.22 -33.87 0.51
CA PRO A 169 -9.93 -35.14 0.36
C PRO A 169 -9.08 -36.30 0.90
N GLY A 170 -9.71 -37.21 1.64
CA GLY A 170 -9.07 -38.48 2.00
C GLY A 170 -8.81 -39.37 0.79
N GLU A 171 -7.99 -40.43 0.95
CA GLU A 171 -7.76 -41.42 -0.11
C GLU A 171 -9.09 -42.03 -0.58
N GLY A 172 -9.50 -41.75 -1.83
CA GLY A 172 -10.76 -42.21 -2.41
C GLY A 172 -11.96 -41.26 -2.21
N GLU A 173 -11.79 -40.10 -1.58
CA GLU A 173 -12.77 -39.01 -1.56
C GLU A 173 -12.53 -38.04 -2.73
N GLU A 174 -13.60 -37.49 -3.30
CA GLU A 174 -13.54 -36.54 -4.45
C GLU A 174 -13.56 -35.07 -4.00
N TYR A 175 -13.96 -34.80 -2.76
CA TYR A 175 -14.21 -33.45 -2.24
C TYR A 175 -13.42 -33.18 -0.97
N GLY A 176 -12.85 -31.99 -0.86
CA GLY A 176 -12.31 -31.46 0.39
C GLY A 176 -13.44 -31.07 1.34
N LYS A 177 -13.09 -30.87 2.61
CA LYS A 177 -14.05 -30.47 3.65
C LYS A 177 -13.66 -29.11 4.22
N LEU A 178 -14.60 -28.18 4.20
CA LEU A 178 -14.51 -26.89 4.87
C LEU A 178 -15.22 -27.04 6.22
N TRP A 179 -14.46 -26.92 7.29
CA TRP A 179 -14.92 -27.12 8.66
C TRP A 179 -15.17 -25.79 9.35
N ALA A 180 -16.13 -25.79 10.28
CA ALA A 180 -16.29 -24.77 11.29
C ALA A 180 -16.33 -25.42 12.67
N THR A 181 -15.39 -25.05 13.53
CA THR A 181 -15.30 -25.58 14.91
C THR A 181 -15.52 -24.42 15.88
N PRO A 182 -16.55 -24.44 16.73
CA PRO A 182 -16.70 -23.45 17.79
C PRO A 182 -15.44 -23.44 18.67
N MET A 183 -14.89 -22.26 18.92
CA MET A 183 -13.72 -22.04 19.75
C MET A 183 -14.07 -21.01 20.81
N ARG A 184 -13.67 -21.29 22.05
CA ARG A 184 -13.68 -20.32 23.13
C ARG A 184 -12.28 -20.09 23.64
N VAL A 185 -11.88 -18.82 23.72
CA VAL A 185 -10.57 -18.37 24.23
C VAL A 185 -10.81 -17.55 25.49
N GLU A 186 -10.01 -17.79 26.52
CA GLU A 186 -10.01 -17.02 27.77
C GLU A 186 -8.69 -16.25 27.93
N VAL A 187 -8.79 -14.96 28.18
CA VAL A 187 -7.68 -14.02 28.36
C VAL A 187 -7.72 -13.46 29.77
N ALA A 188 -6.65 -13.68 30.54
CA ALA A 188 -6.46 -13.06 31.84
C ALA A 188 -5.80 -11.69 31.69
N ASP A 189 -6.03 -10.83 32.68
CA ASP A 189 -5.50 -9.45 32.74
C ASP A 189 -5.73 -8.65 31.44
N PRO A 190 -6.94 -8.73 30.82
CA PRO A 190 -7.15 -8.18 29.49
C PRO A 190 -6.96 -6.67 29.47
N LYS A 191 -6.52 -6.15 28.32
CA LYS A 191 -6.29 -4.70 28.10
C LYS A 191 -5.23 -4.11 29.04
N THR A 192 -4.26 -4.94 29.44
CA THR A 192 -3.07 -4.55 30.21
C THR A 192 -1.81 -5.11 29.56
N VAL A 193 -0.63 -4.62 29.97
CA VAL A 193 0.67 -5.14 29.50
C VAL A 193 0.91 -6.60 29.87
N ASP A 194 0.20 -7.13 30.86
CA ASP A 194 0.33 -8.49 31.38
C ASP A 194 -0.71 -9.47 30.78
N ALA A 195 -1.54 -8.99 29.82
CA ALA A 195 -2.59 -9.79 29.20
C ALA A 195 -2.04 -11.08 28.58
N GLN A 196 -2.74 -12.20 28.78
CA GLN A 196 -2.31 -13.51 28.30
C GLN A 196 -3.48 -14.47 28.05
N ILE A 197 -3.35 -15.32 27.03
CA ILE A 197 -4.28 -16.44 26.80
C ILE A 197 -4.02 -17.51 27.86
N VAL A 198 -5.04 -17.82 28.67
CA VAL A 198 -4.93 -18.80 29.76
C VAL A 198 -5.63 -20.12 29.48
N ASP A 199 -6.67 -20.12 28.64
CA ASP A 199 -7.39 -21.34 28.25
C ASP A 199 -7.97 -21.23 26.84
N VAL A 200 -8.05 -22.38 26.16
CA VAL A 200 -8.74 -22.51 24.87
C VAL A 200 -9.52 -23.82 24.86
N THR A 201 -10.82 -23.72 24.55
CA THR A 201 -11.70 -24.88 24.43
C THR A 201 -12.34 -24.95 23.06
N LEU A 202 -12.48 -26.17 22.54
CA LEU A 202 -13.12 -26.45 21.26
C LEU A 202 -14.46 -27.16 21.47
N GLY A 203 -15.45 -26.75 20.70
CA GLY A 203 -16.74 -27.42 20.56
C GLY A 203 -16.71 -28.56 19.54
N GLU A 204 -17.89 -29.08 19.22
CA GLU A 204 -18.07 -30.04 18.13
C GLU A 204 -18.09 -29.29 16.79
N GLY A 205 -17.21 -29.70 15.87
CA GLY A 205 -17.11 -29.09 14.55
C GLY A 205 -18.12 -29.64 13.55
N GLU A 206 -18.58 -28.78 12.66
CA GLU A 206 -19.41 -29.10 11.50
C GLU A 206 -18.62 -28.87 10.21
N TYR A 207 -19.06 -29.44 9.08
CA TYR A 207 -18.39 -29.23 7.80
C TYR A 207 -19.34 -29.31 6.61
N THR A 208 -18.94 -28.66 5.52
CA THR A 208 -19.46 -28.90 4.17
C THR A 208 -18.40 -29.52 3.28
N THR A 209 -18.83 -30.08 2.16
CA THR A 209 -17.93 -30.57 1.11
C THR A 209 -17.82 -29.52 0.02
N ILE A 210 -16.59 -29.19 -0.38
CA ILE A 210 -16.34 -28.23 -1.45
C ILE A 210 -15.66 -28.87 -2.67
N PRO A 211 -16.06 -28.53 -3.91
CA PRO A 211 -15.46 -29.05 -5.13
C PRO A 211 -14.00 -28.61 -5.34
N GLY A 212 -13.06 -29.54 -5.15
CA GLY A 212 -11.64 -29.31 -5.40
C GLY A 212 -10.74 -30.01 -4.39
N ASN A 213 -9.45 -30.07 -4.71
CA ASN A 213 -8.45 -30.72 -3.87
C ASN A 213 -7.91 -29.80 -2.77
N VAL A 214 -7.94 -28.48 -2.96
CA VAL A 214 -7.37 -27.51 -2.02
C VAL A 214 -8.13 -26.17 -1.97
N PHE A 215 -8.43 -25.71 -0.75
CA PHE A 215 -8.83 -24.34 -0.45
C PHE A 215 -7.86 -23.74 0.57
N PHE A 216 -7.09 -22.73 0.15
CA PHE A 216 -6.05 -22.09 0.94
C PHE A 216 -6.47 -20.68 1.37
N GLU A 217 -5.83 -20.21 2.45
CA GLU A 217 -6.01 -18.87 3.03
C GLU A 217 -7.47 -18.38 3.08
N PRO A 218 -8.39 -19.15 3.72
CA PRO A 218 -9.77 -18.71 3.84
C PRO A 218 -9.85 -17.36 4.59
N MET A 219 -10.88 -16.59 4.30
CA MET A 219 -11.21 -15.33 4.97
C MET A 219 -12.70 -15.15 5.02
N VAL A 220 -13.19 -14.56 6.11
CA VAL A 220 -14.61 -14.24 6.25
C VAL A 220 -14.75 -12.78 6.61
N ALA A 221 -15.62 -12.05 5.91
CA ALA A 221 -15.98 -10.68 6.28
C ALA A 221 -16.64 -10.65 7.67
N ALA A 222 -16.64 -9.48 8.31
CA ALA A 222 -17.08 -9.26 9.68
C ALA A 222 -18.58 -9.51 9.90
N ASP A 223 -19.37 -9.56 8.83
CA ASP A 223 -20.78 -9.97 8.89
C ASP A 223 -20.97 -11.50 8.95
N GLY A 224 -19.89 -12.26 8.78
CA GLY A 224 -19.85 -13.72 8.79
C GLY A 224 -20.44 -14.38 7.54
N ARG A 225 -20.68 -13.64 6.44
CA ARG A 225 -21.44 -14.13 5.27
C ARG A 225 -20.61 -14.29 4.01
N LEU A 226 -19.64 -13.42 3.75
CA LEU A 226 -18.75 -13.52 2.60
C LEU A 226 -17.51 -14.35 2.97
N LEU A 227 -17.34 -15.50 2.29
CA LEU A 227 -16.12 -16.30 2.33
C LEU A 227 -15.30 -16.04 1.08
N SER A 228 -14.02 -15.74 1.24
CA SER A 228 -13.04 -15.67 0.15
C SER A 228 -11.85 -16.58 0.44
N GLY A 229 -11.13 -16.98 -0.60
CA GLY A 229 -9.89 -17.75 -0.46
C GLY A 229 -9.38 -18.25 -1.79
N ARG A 230 -8.35 -19.10 -1.71
CA ARG A 230 -7.67 -19.63 -2.88
C ARG A 230 -8.08 -21.03 -3.20
N ARG A 231 -8.55 -21.25 -4.42
CA ARG A 231 -8.76 -22.59 -4.95
C ARG A 231 -7.52 -23.05 -5.70
N GLN A 232 -6.92 -24.15 -5.26
CA GLN A 232 -5.93 -24.86 -6.06
C GLN A 232 -6.36 -26.31 -6.21
N ASP A 233 -6.32 -26.82 -7.43
CA ASP A 233 -6.54 -28.24 -7.69
C ASP A 233 -5.27 -28.82 -8.32
N THR A 234 -4.58 -29.62 -7.52
CA THR A 234 -3.33 -30.28 -7.89
C THR A 234 -3.51 -31.39 -8.94
N ASN A 235 -4.75 -31.87 -9.15
CA ASN A 235 -5.08 -32.92 -10.12
C ASN A 235 -5.77 -32.37 -11.38
N SER A 236 -6.48 -31.24 -11.31
CA SER A 236 -7.07 -30.53 -12.44
C SER A 236 -7.15 -29.03 -12.15
N PRO A 237 -6.23 -28.19 -12.64
CA PRO A 237 -6.15 -26.78 -12.24
C PRO A 237 -7.35 -25.94 -12.69
N VAL A 238 -8.26 -26.49 -13.49
CA VAL A 238 -9.44 -25.79 -14.00
C VAL A 238 -10.67 -26.04 -13.12
N HIS A 239 -11.43 -24.98 -12.86
CA HIS A 239 -12.78 -25.02 -12.30
C HIS A 239 -13.79 -24.81 -13.42
N THR A 240 -14.95 -25.47 -13.32
CA THR A 240 -16.08 -25.18 -14.21
C THR A 240 -17.21 -24.62 -13.38
N TRP A 241 -17.67 -23.44 -13.76
CA TRP A 241 -18.83 -22.79 -13.16
C TRP A 241 -19.77 -22.33 -14.27
N THR A 242 -21.02 -22.07 -13.89
CA THR A 242 -22.00 -21.48 -14.81
C THR A 242 -22.38 -20.13 -14.24
N ASN A 243 -22.20 -19.09 -15.05
CA ASN A 243 -22.59 -17.75 -14.70
C ASN A 243 -24.12 -17.71 -14.48
N PRO A 244 -24.60 -17.37 -13.27
CA PRO A 244 -26.02 -17.43 -12.95
C PRO A 244 -26.83 -16.41 -13.75
N GLU A 245 -26.23 -15.28 -14.12
CA GLU A 245 -26.88 -14.17 -14.82
C GLU A 245 -26.93 -14.38 -16.34
N THR A 246 -25.86 -14.91 -16.93
CA THR A 246 -25.77 -15.10 -18.39
C THR A 246 -26.09 -16.52 -18.85
N GLY A 247 -25.98 -17.51 -17.96
CA GLY A 247 -26.08 -18.94 -18.28
C GLY A 247 -24.87 -19.50 -19.02
N GLU A 248 -23.80 -18.72 -19.21
CA GLU A 248 -22.57 -19.18 -19.83
C GLU A 248 -21.78 -20.09 -18.88
N THR A 249 -21.30 -21.23 -19.40
CA THR A 249 -20.42 -22.14 -18.65
C THR A 249 -18.97 -21.88 -19.03
N LEU A 250 -18.16 -21.46 -18.06
CA LEU A 250 -16.74 -21.21 -18.24
C LEU A 250 -15.92 -22.29 -17.52
N THR A 251 -14.88 -22.77 -18.20
CA THR A 251 -13.89 -23.68 -17.63
C THR A 251 -12.51 -23.06 -17.77
N ARG A 252 -11.93 -22.59 -16.66
CA ARG A 252 -10.63 -21.90 -16.60
C ARG A 252 -9.90 -22.25 -15.31
N GLN A 253 -8.62 -21.91 -15.23
CA GLN A 253 -7.92 -21.90 -13.94
C GLN A 253 -8.37 -20.66 -13.18
N TYR A 254 -8.82 -20.84 -11.94
CA TYR A 254 -9.06 -19.71 -11.04
C TYR A 254 -8.20 -19.86 -9.79
N ASP A 255 -7.59 -18.78 -9.31
CA ASP A 255 -6.93 -18.77 -8.01
C ASP A 255 -7.87 -18.23 -6.93
N ILE A 256 -8.31 -16.97 -7.05
CA ILE A 256 -9.16 -16.32 -6.04
C ILE A 256 -10.64 -16.57 -6.34
N MET A 257 -11.35 -17.11 -5.34
CA MET A 257 -12.79 -17.39 -5.42
C MET A 257 -13.51 -16.92 -4.17
N TYR A 258 -14.82 -16.69 -4.28
CA TYR A 258 -15.67 -16.34 -3.16
C TYR A 258 -16.97 -17.14 -3.14
N SER A 259 -17.62 -17.19 -1.97
CA SER A 259 -18.99 -17.68 -1.76
C SER A 259 -19.71 -16.77 -0.76
N VAL A 260 -20.99 -16.50 -1.02
CA VAL A 260 -21.86 -15.69 -0.15
C VAL A 260 -22.92 -16.59 0.48
N LEU A 261 -23.19 -16.41 1.76
CA LEU A 261 -24.31 -17.07 2.43
C LEU A 261 -25.66 -16.56 1.91
N PRO A 262 -26.67 -17.45 1.75
CA PRO A 262 -28.04 -17.02 1.52
C PRO A 262 -28.52 -16.03 2.60
N PRO A 263 -29.40 -15.06 2.26
CA PRO A 263 -29.88 -14.07 3.23
C PRO A 263 -30.57 -14.67 4.47
N ASP A 264 -31.16 -15.86 4.34
CA ASP A 264 -31.84 -16.60 5.41
C ASP A 264 -30.94 -17.57 6.19
N ALA A 265 -29.68 -17.76 5.75
CA ALA A 265 -28.69 -18.53 6.50
C ALA A 265 -28.17 -17.74 7.71
N ASP A 266 -27.86 -18.47 8.78
CA ASP A 266 -27.17 -17.91 9.93
C ASP A 266 -25.73 -17.54 9.54
N PRO A 267 -25.20 -16.38 9.97
CA PRO A 267 -23.80 -16.05 9.77
C PRO A 267 -22.85 -17.15 10.27
N CYS A 268 -21.70 -17.29 9.61
CA CYS A 268 -20.72 -18.34 9.88
C CYS A 268 -21.27 -19.78 9.73
N ASP A 269 -22.41 -20.00 9.06
CA ASP A 269 -22.88 -21.35 8.72
C ASP A 269 -22.11 -21.89 7.51
N VAL A 270 -21.01 -22.59 7.81
CA VAL A 270 -20.16 -23.23 6.80
C VAL A 270 -20.91 -24.23 5.92
N THR A 271 -22.06 -24.74 6.35
CA THR A 271 -22.84 -25.72 5.58
C THR A 271 -23.52 -25.12 4.36
N GLN A 272 -23.63 -23.78 4.31
CA GLN A 272 -24.36 -23.05 3.27
C GLN A 272 -23.44 -22.37 2.23
N TRP A 273 -22.13 -22.26 2.48
CA TRP A 273 -21.16 -21.88 1.44
C TRP A 273 -20.97 -23.02 0.43
N THR A 274 -21.82 -23.02 -0.59
CA THR A 274 -21.94 -24.13 -1.56
C THR A 274 -21.73 -23.70 -3.00
N GLU A 275 -21.84 -22.40 -3.29
CA GLU A 275 -21.65 -21.81 -4.61
C GLU A 275 -20.40 -20.94 -4.58
N PHE A 276 -19.40 -21.30 -5.41
CA PHE A 276 -18.12 -20.61 -5.49
C PHE A 276 -17.97 -19.96 -6.86
N HIS A 277 -17.72 -18.65 -6.86
CA HIS A 277 -17.56 -17.84 -8.06
C HIS A 277 -16.13 -17.31 -8.15
N PRO A 278 -15.59 -17.11 -9.36
CA PRO A 278 -14.33 -16.38 -9.52
C PRO A 278 -14.52 -14.94 -9.04
N ILE A 279 -13.48 -14.37 -8.43
CA ILE A 279 -13.59 -13.03 -7.81
C ILE A 279 -13.99 -11.92 -8.81
N THR A 280 -13.63 -12.06 -10.08
CA THR A 280 -14.02 -11.17 -11.18
C THR A 280 -15.52 -11.13 -11.47
N HIS A 281 -16.29 -12.09 -10.93
CA HIS A 281 -17.76 -12.06 -10.97
C HIS A 281 -18.36 -11.12 -9.92
N ALA A 282 -17.64 -10.75 -8.85
CA ALA A 282 -18.19 -9.96 -7.75
C ALA A 282 -18.86 -8.65 -8.21
N PRO A 283 -18.28 -7.84 -9.12
CA PRO A 283 -18.93 -6.61 -9.63
C PRO A 283 -20.17 -6.84 -10.51
N TYR A 284 -20.54 -8.09 -10.75
CA TYR A 284 -21.68 -8.49 -11.57
C TYR A 284 -22.69 -9.36 -10.80
N ASP A 285 -22.37 -9.77 -9.56
CA ASP A 285 -23.21 -10.61 -8.72
C ASP A 285 -24.21 -9.75 -7.92
N PRO A 286 -25.53 -9.92 -8.12
CA PRO A 286 -26.56 -9.20 -7.36
C PRO A 286 -26.53 -9.45 -5.84
N ASN A 287 -25.87 -10.51 -5.37
CA ASN A 287 -25.68 -10.79 -3.94
C ASN A 287 -24.48 -10.03 -3.33
N MET A 288 -23.61 -9.48 -4.18
CA MET A 288 -22.44 -8.71 -3.77
C MET A 288 -22.67 -7.20 -3.95
N ILE A 289 -23.26 -6.79 -5.08
CA ILE A 289 -23.49 -5.38 -5.42
C ILE A 289 -24.41 -4.71 -4.39
N GLY A 290 -23.96 -3.58 -3.84
CA GLY A 290 -24.67 -2.84 -2.81
C GLY A 290 -24.66 -3.51 -1.42
N VAL A 291 -23.93 -4.63 -1.27
CA VAL A 291 -23.70 -5.32 0.02
C VAL A 291 -22.24 -5.19 0.45
N TYR A 292 -21.29 -5.39 -0.47
CA TYR A 292 -19.84 -5.31 -0.20
C TYR A 292 -19.18 -4.32 -1.16
N GLY A 293 -18.37 -3.39 -0.63
CA GLY A 293 -17.76 -2.34 -1.43
C GLY A 293 -16.82 -2.86 -2.53
N VAL A 294 -16.25 -4.06 -2.37
CA VAL A 294 -15.38 -4.67 -3.39
C VAL A 294 -16.11 -4.91 -4.72
N ALA A 295 -17.44 -5.01 -4.69
CA ALA A 295 -18.28 -5.25 -5.87
C ALA A 295 -18.86 -3.97 -6.48
N GLU A 296 -18.59 -2.79 -5.91
CA GLU A 296 -19.25 -1.55 -6.34
C GLU A 296 -18.83 -1.10 -7.75
N PHE A 297 -17.58 -1.39 -8.13
CA PHE A 297 -17.01 -0.96 -9.40
C PHE A 297 -16.49 -2.14 -10.22
N PRO A 298 -16.61 -2.10 -11.57
CA PRO A 298 -15.94 -3.06 -12.42
C PRO A 298 -14.44 -3.10 -12.15
N PHE A 299 -13.92 -4.31 -12.06
CA PHE A 299 -12.49 -4.53 -11.91
C PHE A 299 -11.70 -4.07 -13.12
N ARG A 300 -10.62 -3.34 -12.88
CA ARG A 300 -9.69 -2.83 -13.89
C ARG A 300 -8.25 -3.16 -13.49
N ASP A 301 -7.40 -3.49 -14.46
CA ASP A 301 -5.96 -3.59 -14.22
C ASP A 301 -5.33 -2.22 -13.94
N ALA A 302 -4.02 -2.16 -13.67
CA ALA A 302 -3.35 -0.92 -13.30
C ALA A 302 -3.29 0.11 -14.44
N GLU A 303 -3.48 -0.32 -15.69
CA GLU A 303 -3.58 0.55 -16.87
C GLU A 303 -5.03 1.01 -17.16
N GLY A 304 -5.99 0.54 -16.36
CA GLY A 304 -7.41 0.91 -16.47
C GLY A 304 -8.22 0.02 -17.41
N ASN A 305 -7.65 -1.07 -17.93
CA ASN A 305 -8.38 -2.02 -18.77
C ASN A 305 -9.36 -2.83 -17.92
N VAL A 306 -10.63 -2.88 -18.33
CA VAL A 306 -11.66 -3.66 -17.63
C VAL A 306 -11.36 -5.15 -17.73
N ILE A 307 -11.38 -5.83 -16.59
CA ILE A 307 -11.29 -7.29 -16.50
C ILE A 307 -12.71 -7.86 -16.67
N PRO A 308 -12.93 -8.73 -17.67
CA PRO A 308 -14.27 -9.24 -17.93
C PRO A 308 -14.82 -10.13 -16.80
N ASP A 309 -16.15 -10.16 -16.68
CA ASP A 309 -16.88 -11.07 -15.79
C ASP A 309 -16.43 -12.53 -16.02
N GLY A 310 -16.02 -13.19 -14.93
CA GLY A 310 -15.73 -14.60 -14.97
C GLY A 310 -14.34 -14.99 -15.47
N GLU A 311 -13.46 -14.03 -15.73
CA GLU A 311 -12.07 -14.31 -16.12
C GLU A 311 -11.16 -14.52 -14.89
N GLU A 312 -9.98 -15.11 -15.08
CA GLU A 312 -8.96 -15.19 -14.03
C GLU A 312 -8.32 -13.82 -13.81
N ILE A 313 -8.18 -13.40 -12.55
CA ILE A 313 -7.72 -12.07 -12.19
C ILE A 313 -6.21 -11.88 -12.36
N GLY A 314 -5.42 -12.96 -12.26
CA GLY A 314 -3.96 -12.91 -12.41
C GLY A 314 -3.21 -12.61 -11.11
N GLY A 315 -3.83 -12.89 -9.96
CA GLY A 315 -3.27 -12.62 -8.64
C GLY A 315 -3.54 -13.74 -7.64
N THR A 316 -2.92 -13.65 -6.46
CA THR A 316 -2.97 -14.70 -5.43
C THR A 316 -2.81 -14.14 -4.01
N TYR A 317 -2.76 -15.02 -3.00
CA TYR A 317 -2.72 -14.70 -1.56
C TYR A 317 -3.70 -13.58 -1.20
N PRO A 318 -5.01 -13.77 -1.42
CA PRO A 318 -5.99 -12.73 -1.19
C PRO A 318 -6.01 -12.34 0.29
N TRP A 319 -6.04 -11.03 0.53
CA TRP A 319 -6.50 -10.44 1.78
C TRP A 319 -7.70 -9.54 1.50
N MET A 320 -8.73 -9.61 2.33
CA MET A 320 -9.93 -8.78 2.20
C MET A 320 -10.14 -8.13 3.55
N ASP A 321 -10.41 -6.82 3.55
CA ASP A 321 -10.68 -6.10 4.79
C ASP A 321 -11.96 -6.61 5.46
N ARG A 322 -12.12 -6.27 6.73
CA ARG A 322 -13.21 -6.76 7.57
C ARG A 322 -14.59 -6.47 6.99
N ASP A 323 -14.79 -5.34 6.33
CA ASP A 323 -16.10 -4.96 5.80
C ASP A 323 -16.36 -5.50 4.38
N GLY A 324 -15.33 -6.08 3.75
CA GLY A 324 -15.41 -6.63 2.40
C GLY A 324 -15.35 -5.54 1.32
N ASP A 325 -14.72 -4.40 1.62
CA ASP A 325 -14.70 -3.24 0.73
C ASP A 325 -13.55 -3.29 -0.29
N ASN A 326 -12.44 -3.93 0.07
CA ASN A 326 -11.21 -3.96 -0.71
C ASN A 326 -10.57 -5.35 -0.67
N LEU A 327 -10.01 -5.73 -1.82
CA LEU A 327 -9.23 -6.94 -2.04
C LEU A 327 -7.76 -6.58 -2.27
N PHE A 328 -6.89 -7.27 -1.55
CA PHE A 328 -5.45 -7.24 -1.70
C PHE A 328 -4.96 -8.58 -2.20
N MET A 329 -3.89 -8.58 -2.99
CA MET A 329 -3.29 -9.81 -3.53
C MET A 329 -1.86 -9.54 -3.98
N THR A 330 -1.10 -10.61 -4.27
CA THR A 330 0.20 -10.52 -4.95
C THR A 330 0.08 -10.90 -6.42
N THR A 331 0.90 -10.28 -7.28
CA THR A 331 0.74 -10.32 -8.76
C THR A 331 2.05 -10.44 -9.55
N ILE A 332 3.20 -10.05 -8.98
CA ILE A 332 4.50 -10.03 -9.69
C ILE A 332 5.20 -11.38 -9.61
N ASP A 333 5.48 -11.96 -10.76
CA ASP A 333 6.30 -13.16 -10.90
C ASP A 333 7.71 -12.82 -11.42
N GLU A 334 8.58 -12.33 -10.53
CA GLU A 334 9.96 -11.98 -10.86
C GLU A 334 10.99 -12.67 -9.96
N SER A 335 12.06 -13.19 -10.57
CA SER A 335 13.16 -13.84 -9.86
C SER A 335 14.51 -13.20 -10.21
N LEU A 336 15.37 -13.03 -9.22
CA LEU A 336 16.70 -12.44 -9.41
C LEU A 336 17.58 -13.31 -10.33
N ASP A 337 17.50 -14.64 -10.19
CA ASP A 337 18.26 -15.62 -11.00
C ASP A 337 17.76 -15.69 -12.47
N GLY A 338 16.59 -15.11 -12.76
CA GLY A 338 16.07 -14.92 -14.12
C GLY A 338 16.76 -13.79 -14.89
N PHE A 339 17.61 -13.01 -14.23
CA PHE A 339 18.37 -11.94 -14.85
C PHE A 339 19.84 -12.32 -15.04
N ASP A 340 20.43 -11.81 -16.12
CA ASP A 340 21.85 -11.93 -16.41
C ASP A 340 22.69 -11.34 -15.25
N ASP A 341 23.72 -12.06 -14.80
CA ASP A 341 24.74 -11.54 -13.86
C ASP A 341 25.35 -10.22 -14.37
N GLU A 342 25.25 -9.95 -15.68
CA GLU A 342 25.64 -8.67 -16.28
C GLU A 342 24.69 -7.51 -15.93
N ALA A 343 23.38 -7.75 -15.77
CA ALA A 343 22.38 -6.73 -15.45
C ALA A 343 22.29 -6.44 -13.95
N TRP A 344 22.31 -7.50 -13.14
CA TRP A 344 22.29 -7.40 -11.68
C TRP A 344 23.42 -8.21 -11.06
N PRO A 345 24.68 -7.70 -11.13
CA PRO A 345 25.80 -8.39 -10.52
C PRO A 345 25.53 -8.62 -9.04
N ASN A 346 25.58 -9.88 -8.62
CA ASN A 346 25.22 -10.26 -7.27
C ASN A 346 26.17 -11.33 -6.71
N ARG A 347 26.12 -11.50 -5.39
CA ARG A 347 26.85 -12.53 -4.65
C ARG A 347 26.08 -12.97 -3.43
N CYS A 348 26.40 -14.14 -2.89
CA CYS A 348 25.85 -14.61 -1.62
C CYS A 348 25.97 -13.57 -0.50
N ALA A 349 24.90 -13.41 0.28
CA ALA A 349 24.94 -12.62 1.51
C ALA A 349 25.67 -13.34 2.66
N VAL A 350 25.69 -14.67 2.62
CA VAL A 350 26.31 -15.55 3.63
C VAL A 350 27.38 -16.43 2.97
N GLU A 351 28.50 -16.66 3.66
CA GLU A 351 29.57 -17.54 3.15
C GLU A 351 29.06 -18.99 2.96
N GLY A 352 29.40 -19.62 1.82
CA GLY A 352 29.02 -21.01 1.53
C GLY A 352 27.59 -21.22 1.02
N CYS A 353 26.83 -20.14 0.81
CA CYS A 353 25.43 -20.24 0.38
C CYS A 353 25.23 -20.91 -1.00
N GLU A 354 26.25 -20.83 -1.86
CA GLU A 354 26.31 -21.43 -3.20
C GLU A 354 26.16 -22.96 -3.17
N GLU A 355 26.49 -23.63 -2.06
CA GLU A 355 26.36 -25.09 -1.92
C GLU A 355 24.94 -25.52 -1.56
N ARG A 356 24.18 -24.66 -0.86
CA ARG A 356 22.81 -24.93 -0.38
C ARG A 356 21.74 -24.43 -1.34
N PHE A 357 22.00 -23.28 -1.97
CA PHE A 357 21.19 -22.67 -3.00
C PHE A 357 22.07 -22.47 -4.24
N PRO A 358 22.32 -23.56 -5.01
CA PRO A 358 23.16 -23.46 -6.20
C PRO A 358 22.55 -22.44 -7.16
N PRO A 359 23.38 -21.68 -7.90
CA PRO A 359 22.93 -20.69 -8.89
C PRO A 359 22.29 -21.32 -10.13
N GLU A 360 21.78 -22.56 -10.03
CA GLU A 360 21.06 -23.17 -11.13
C GLU A 360 19.68 -22.51 -11.26
N PRO A 361 19.28 -22.07 -12.48
CA PRO A 361 18.03 -21.33 -12.72
C PRO A 361 16.75 -22.00 -12.24
N ASP A 362 16.80 -23.32 -12.02
CA ASP A 362 15.65 -24.15 -11.69
C ASP A 362 15.59 -24.51 -10.19
N ALA A 363 16.58 -24.12 -9.37
CA ALA A 363 16.66 -24.51 -7.96
C ALA A 363 16.09 -23.45 -6.99
N VAL A 364 16.06 -22.17 -7.39
CA VAL A 364 15.51 -21.06 -6.59
C VAL A 364 14.13 -20.61 -7.10
N THR A 365 13.80 -20.90 -8.36
CA THR A 365 12.52 -20.57 -9.03
C THR A 365 11.37 -21.53 -8.71
N LEU A 366 11.58 -22.56 -7.91
CA LEU A 366 10.52 -23.56 -7.60
C LEU A 366 9.56 -23.13 -6.49
N PHE A 367 9.67 -21.90 -5.96
CA PHE A 367 9.29 -21.66 -4.56
C PHE A 367 8.42 -20.42 -4.21
N SER A 368 8.14 -19.43 -5.06
CA SER A 368 6.90 -18.63 -4.99
C SER A 368 6.77 -17.58 -6.09
N ASP A 369 5.98 -17.88 -7.11
CA ASP A 369 5.85 -17.05 -8.31
C ASP A 369 5.17 -15.67 -8.11
N GLN A 370 4.94 -15.15 -6.88
CA GLN A 370 4.01 -13.99 -6.69
C GLN A 370 4.40 -13.03 -5.52
N ARG A 371 5.11 -11.95 -5.86
CA ARG A 371 5.43 -10.68 -5.14
C ARG A 371 4.46 -9.57 -5.55
N GLY A 372 4.72 -8.31 -5.19
CA GLY A 372 3.97 -7.17 -5.72
C GLY A 372 2.56 -7.09 -5.15
N HIS A 373 2.44 -6.52 -3.94
CA HIS A 373 1.14 -6.32 -3.32
C HIS A 373 0.34 -5.24 -4.06
N VAL A 374 -0.88 -5.58 -4.45
CA VAL A 374 -1.86 -4.67 -5.05
C VAL A 374 -3.11 -4.63 -4.21
N VAL A 375 -3.87 -3.53 -4.32
CA VAL A 375 -5.21 -3.36 -3.77
C VAL A 375 -6.18 -3.00 -4.88
N MET A 376 -7.44 -3.45 -4.77
CA MET A 376 -8.55 -3.02 -5.60
C MET A 376 -9.90 -3.16 -4.87
N GLY A 377 -10.87 -2.31 -5.17
CA GLY A 377 -12.19 -2.34 -4.53
C GLY A 377 -12.78 -0.95 -4.40
N LEU A 378 -13.54 -0.72 -3.33
CA LEU A 378 -14.24 0.53 -3.06
C LEU A 378 -13.30 1.74 -3.09
N TRP A 379 -12.18 1.68 -2.36
CA TRP A 379 -11.28 2.83 -2.17
C TRP A 379 -10.32 3.08 -3.32
N THR A 380 -10.44 2.31 -4.40
CA THR A 380 -9.66 2.46 -5.64
C THR A 380 -10.57 2.49 -6.87
N HIS A 381 -11.88 2.63 -6.67
CA HIS A 381 -12.89 2.58 -7.72
C HIS A 381 -12.74 1.35 -8.64
N GLY A 382 -12.39 0.19 -8.06
CA GLY A 382 -12.19 -1.09 -8.76
C GLY A 382 -10.90 -1.20 -9.58
N LYS A 383 -10.02 -0.19 -9.59
CA LYS A 383 -8.74 -0.24 -10.30
C LYS A 383 -7.65 -0.87 -9.43
N MET A 384 -6.86 -1.78 -10.00
CA MET A 384 -5.68 -2.31 -9.32
C MET A 384 -4.64 -1.20 -9.11
N VAL A 385 -4.25 -1.01 -7.85
CA VAL A 385 -3.17 -0.11 -7.44
C VAL A 385 -2.10 -0.92 -6.77
N GLN A 386 -0.89 -0.89 -7.32
CA GLN A 386 0.28 -1.46 -6.68
C GLN A 386 0.80 -0.54 -5.58
N ILE A 387 0.98 -1.11 -4.38
CA ILE A 387 1.45 -0.41 -3.18
C ILE A 387 2.94 -0.10 -3.33
N ASP A 388 3.33 1.13 -2.98
CA ASP A 388 4.74 1.57 -2.97
C ASP A 388 5.20 2.06 -1.60
N ASN A 389 5.63 1.12 -0.77
CA ASN A 389 6.26 1.35 0.52
C ASN A 389 7.03 0.08 0.95
N LEU A 390 7.44 -0.04 2.22
CA LEU A 390 8.18 -1.21 2.70
C LEU A 390 7.35 -2.50 2.73
N VAL A 391 6.02 -2.44 2.66
CA VAL A 391 5.17 -3.62 2.47
C VAL A 391 5.51 -4.29 1.13
N ASN A 392 5.87 -3.51 0.10
CA ASN A 392 6.28 -3.99 -1.21
C ASN A 392 7.80 -3.81 -1.46
N ASN A 393 8.59 -4.34 -0.53
CA ASN A 393 10.03 -4.12 -0.40
C ASN A 393 10.90 -4.53 -1.60
N THR A 394 10.52 -5.56 -2.35
CA THR A 394 11.32 -6.12 -3.45
C THR A 394 10.45 -6.84 -4.48
N ASP A 395 10.79 -6.71 -5.76
CA ASP A 395 10.16 -7.47 -6.85
C ASP A 395 10.66 -8.91 -6.93
N TRP A 396 11.87 -9.16 -6.44
CA TRP A 396 12.48 -10.48 -6.54
C TRP A 396 11.96 -11.46 -5.50
N ASP A 397 11.59 -12.65 -5.95
CA ASP A 397 11.38 -13.80 -5.10
C ASP A 397 12.72 -14.44 -4.68
N LEU A 398 13.18 -14.12 -3.48
CA LEU A 398 14.32 -14.76 -2.82
C LEU A 398 13.89 -15.34 -1.48
N PRO A 399 14.43 -16.49 -1.02
CA PRO A 399 13.96 -17.14 0.21
C PRO A 399 14.05 -16.26 1.46
N MET A 400 13.19 -16.53 2.46
CA MET A 400 13.26 -15.90 3.78
C MET A 400 14.59 -16.13 4.52
N PRO A 401 15.15 -17.36 4.54
CA PRO A 401 16.36 -17.61 5.32
C PRO A 401 17.55 -16.79 4.78
N PRO A 402 18.41 -16.22 5.64
CA PRO A 402 19.49 -15.33 5.23
C PRO A 402 20.51 -15.93 4.26
N ASP A 403 20.67 -17.26 4.24
CA ASP A 403 21.52 -17.97 3.28
C ASP A 403 20.92 -18.05 1.86
N GLY A 404 19.63 -17.76 1.70
CA GLY A 404 18.99 -17.50 0.41
C GLY A 404 19.19 -16.07 -0.10
N HIS A 405 19.67 -15.13 0.74
CA HIS A 405 19.78 -13.72 0.37
C HIS A 405 20.97 -13.45 -0.56
N ARG A 406 20.90 -12.31 -1.27
CA ARG A 406 21.96 -11.84 -2.16
C ARG A 406 22.35 -10.40 -1.84
N PHE A 407 23.63 -10.08 -2.00
CA PHE A 407 24.07 -8.69 -2.18
C PHE A 407 24.04 -8.40 -3.67
N VAL A 408 23.22 -7.45 -4.11
CA VAL A 408 23.07 -7.04 -5.50
C VAL A 408 23.66 -5.65 -5.68
N THR A 409 24.49 -5.48 -6.71
CA THR A 409 25.10 -4.18 -7.03
C THR A 409 24.10 -3.31 -7.80
N LEU A 410 23.39 -2.42 -7.09
CA LEU A 410 22.33 -1.58 -7.67
C LEU A 410 22.78 -0.18 -8.07
N TYR A 411 23.78 0.37 -7.38
CA TYR A 411 24.16 1.77 -7.51
C TYR A 411 25.67 1.95 -7.71
N ASP A 412 26.07 3.11 -8.23
CA ASP A 412 27.46 3.53 -8.32
C ASP A 412 27.66 4.76 -7.41
N GLY A 413 28.29 4.54 -6.25
CA GLY A 413 28.62 5.57 -5.28
C GLY A 413 29.98 6.24 -5.56
N PRO A 414 30.32 7.30 -4.80
CA PRO A 414 31.58 8.04 -4.98
C PRO A 414 32.83 7.16 -4.77
N ASP A 415 32.74 6.12 -3.94
CA ASP A 415 33.83 5.20 -3.61
C ASP A 415 33.79 3.88 -4.41
N GLY A 416 32.83 3.73 -5.33
CA GLY A 416 32.64 2.53 -6.15
C GLY A 416 31.23 1.96 -6.09
N PRO A 417 31.02 0.73 -6.61
CA PRO A 417 29.71 0.11 -6.64
C PRO A 417 29.15 -0.10 -5.24
N VAL A 418 27.85 0.17 -5.06
CA VAL A 418 27.13 -0.02 -3.81
C VAL A 418 26.22 -1.23 -3.92
N GLU A 419 26.37 -2.14 -2.97
CA GLU A 419 25.62 -3.38 -2.88
C GLU A 419 24.46 -3.26 -1.89
N VAL A 420 23.37 -3.94 -2.21
CA VAL A 420 22.13 -3.96 -1.44
C VAL A 420 21.81 -5.39 -1.10
N ARG A 421 21.50 -5.66 0.17
CA ARG A 421 21.04 -6.98 0.58
C ARG A 421 19.56 -7.12 0.24
N VAL A 422 19.23 -8.12 -0.58
CA VAL A 422 17.86 -8.48 -0.95
C VAL A 422 17.58 -9.93 -0.57
N GLY A 423 16.33 -10.21 -0.21
CA GLY A 423 15.94 -11.48 0.38
C GLY A 423 14.64 -11.36 1.13
N GLY A 424 14.48 -12.24 2.12
CA GLY A 424 13.39 -12.18 3.06
C GLY A 424 12.07 -12.63 2.47
N GLY A 425 12.01 -13.26 1.29
CA GLY A 425 10.76 -13.67 0.66
C GLY A 425 10.10 -14.89 1.30
N ARG A 426 9.42 -15.74 0.53
CA ARG A 426 8.74 -16.93 1.06
C ARG A 426 9.76 -18.00 1.47
N THR A 427 9.44 -18.80 2.49
CA THR A 427 10.13 -20.07 2.72
C THR A 427 9.31 -21.21 2.13
N VAL A 428 9.89 -22.02 1.25
CA VAL A 428 9.27 -23.31 0.87
C VAL A 428 10.29 -24.41 1.08
N GLY A 429 10.02 -25.26 2.07
CA GLY A 429 10.94 -26.30 2.48
C GLY A 429 10.37 -27.14 3.62
N TRP A 430 10.05 -28.38 3.30
CA TRP A 430 9.45 -29.38 4.16
C TRP A 430 10.25 -29.62 5.46
N GLY A 431 9.63 -29.32 6.60
CA GLY A 431 9.83 -30.05 7.85
C GLY A 431 11.07 -29.74 8.68
N GLY A 432 10.83 -29.11 9.84
CA GLY A 432 11.55 -29.41 11.08
C GLY A 432 12.62 -28.41 11.49
N ASN A 433 12.37 -27.71 12.60
CA ASN A 433 13.35 -26.96 13.39
C ASN A 433 14.17 -25.92 12.63
N MET A 434 13.51 -24.92 12.03
CA MET A 434 14.15 -23.62 11.83
C MET A 434 13.86 -22.76 13.06
N ASP A 435 14.86 -22.07 13.61
CA ASP A 435 14.59 -21.06 14.64
C ASP A 435 13.74 -19.98 13.96
N ARG A 436 12.52 -19.79 14.47
CA ARG A 436 11.50 -18.88 13.94
C ARG A 436 11.70 -17.52 14.63
N PRO A 437 11.84 -16.40 13.90
CA PRO A 437 11.69 -15.08 14.50
C PRO A 437 10.36 -14.99 15.25
N VAL A 438 10.33 -14.24 16.35
CA VAL A 438 9.11 -14.04 17.14
C VAL A 438 8.01 -13.46 16.25
N GLY A 439 6.83 -14.08 16.29
CA GLY A 439 5.68 -13.66 15.48
C GLY A 439 5.69 -14.14 14.03
N TRP A 440 6.59 -15.06 13.65
CA TRP A 440 6.58 -15.64 12.30
C TRP A 440 5.34 -16.51 12.04
N THR A 441 4.68 -16.30 10.91
CA THR A 441 3.39 -16.94 10.54
C THR A 441 3.52 -18.02 9.46
N ASN A 442 4.71 -18.64 9.35
CA ASN A 442 5.11 -19.62 8.31
C ASN A 442 5.18 -19.07 6.87
N ASN A 443 4.30 -18.14 6.49
CA ASN A 443 4.19 -17.60 5.13
C ASN A 443 4.24 -16.06 5.13
N THR A 444 5.35 -15.54 4.64
CA THR A 444 5.68 -14.11 4.54
C THR A 444 5.14 -13.44 3.27
N ASN A 445 4.28 -14.13 2.51
CA ASN A 445 3.50 -13.51 1.43
C ASN A 445 2.10 -13.10 1.90
N VAL A 446 1.70 -13.51 3.11
CA VAL A 446 0.41 -13.11 3.68
C VAL A 446 0.50 -11.65 4.10
N LEU A 447 -0.35 -10.84 3.49
CA LEU A 447 -0.61 -9.47 3.90
C LEU A 447 -1.79 -9.46 4.89
N ASP A 448 -1.70 -8.59 5.89
CA ASP A 448 -2.79 -8.36 6.84
C ASP A 448 -2.72 -6.95 7.44
N SER A 449 -3.81 -6.55 8.11
CA SER A 449 -3.93 -5.29 8.79
C SER A 449 -4.75 -5.40 10.07
N VAL A 450 -4.33 -4.67 11.09
CA VAL A 450 -5.20 -4.34 12.23
C VAL A 450 -6.22 -3.25 11.86
N GLU A 451 -6.19 -2.79 10.60
CA GLU A 451 -6.92 -1.64 10.05
C GLU A 451 -6.69 -0.44 10.98
N ASN A 452 -7.71 -0.05 11.73
CA ASN A 452 -7.67 1.03 12.70
C ASN A 452 -8.30 0.63 14.05
N LEU A 453 -8.35 -0.68 14.34
CA LEU A 453 -9.04 -1.23 15.50
C LEU A 453 -8.50 -0.76 16.85
N PHE A 454 -7.27 -0.27 16.88
CA PHE A 454 -6.58 0.18 18.09
C PHE A 454 -6.33 1.70 18.13
N ASN A 455 -7.06 2.48 17.32
CA ASN A 455 -6.84 3.92 17.23
C ASN A 455 -7.16 4.68 18.54
N GLU A 456 -7.75 4.04 19.55
CA GLU A 456 -7.85 4.60 20.90
C GLU A 456 -6.48 4.72 21.58
N HIS A 457 -5.50 3.92 21.16
CA HIS A 457 -4.13 3.99 21.62
C HIS A 457 -3.31 4.90 20.68
N GLU A 458 -2.78 6.01 21.20
CA GLU A 458 -1.94 6.97 20.45
C GLU A 458 -0.76 6.31 19.74
N ARG A 459 -0.25 5.19 20.25
CA ARG A 459 0.90 4.44 19.70
C ARG A 459 0.56 3.62 18.45
N LEU A 460 -0.72 3.43 18.15
CA LEU A 460 -1.20 2.72 16.96
C LEU A 460 -2.04 3.63 16.05
N LYS A 461 -2.20 4.91 16.39
CA LYS A 461 -2.69 5.89 15.43
C LYS A 461 -1.64 6.10 14.34
N PRO A 462 -2.04 6.13 13.06
CA PRO A 462 -1.14 6.50 11.98
C PRO A 462 -0.45 7.84 12.24
N ILE A 463 0.84 7.93 11.92
CA ILE A 463 1.64 9.13 12.12
C ILE A 463 1.83 9.95 10.85
N THR A 464 1.67 9.34 9.67
CA THR A 464 1.66 10.03 8.39
C THR A 464 0.60 11.15 8.38
N PRO A 465 0.84 12.27 7.65
CA PRO A 465 -0.14 13.35 7.53
C PRO A 465 -1.32 13.02 6.59
N ALA A 466 -1.51 11.77 6.14
CA ALA A 466 -2.68 11.37 5.37
C ALA A 466 -3.93 11.15 6.26
N ASP A 467 -5.12 11.16 5.66
CA ASP A 467 -6.42 11.11 6.34
C ASP A 467 -7.11 9.73 6.29
N ILE A 468 -6.76 8.88 5.33
CA ILE A 468 -7.25 7.52 5.20
C ILE A 468 -6.03 6.60 5.15
N VAL A 469 -5.70 5.99 6.29
CA VAL A 469 -4.46 5.23 6.45
C VAL A 469 -4.74 3.92 7.14
N TRP A 470 -4.10 2.87 6.64
CA TRP A 470 -4.02 1.58 7.32
C TRP A 470 -2.58 1.20 7.68
N ILE A 471 -2.45 0.53 8.81
CA ILE A 471 -1.20 -0.10 9.23
C ILE A 471 -1.19 -1.51 8.64
N LEU A 472 -0.33 -1.74 7.64
CA LEU A 472 -0.24 -2.99 6.90
C LEU A 472 1.03 -3.76 7.29
N SER A 473 0.97 -5.08 7.21
CA SER A 473 2.11 -5.97 7.40
C SER A 473 2.24 -6.96 6.26
N ASN A 474 3.46 -7.15 5.75
CA ASN A 474 3.79 -8.17 4.75
C ASN A 474 4.42 -9.43 5.37
N GLY A 475 4.19 -9.68 6.66
CA GLY A 475 4.80 -10.82 7.37
C GLY A 475 6.24 -10.60 7.83
N ARG A 476 6.84 -9.41 7.59
CA ARG A 476 8.24 -9.11 7.91
C ARG A 476 8.48 -7.71 8.43
N ALA A 477 7.71 -6.76 7.93
CA ALA A 477 7.70 -5.37 8.38
C ALA A 477 6.27 -4.84 8.39
N THR A 478 6.06 -3.82 9.21
CA THR A 478 4.82 -3.05 9.27
C THR A 478 5.08 -1.63 8.80
N ASP A 479 4.17 -1.11 7.98
CA ASP A 479 4.24 0.24 7.42
C ASP A 479 2.83 0.85 7.29
N GLU A 480 2.76 2.15 7.07
CA GLU A 480 1.51 2.87 6.79
C GLU A 480 1.23 2.94 5.29
N PHE A 481 -0.02 2.69 4.89
CA PHE A 481 -0.50 2.85 3.53
C PHE A 481 -1.66 3.83 3.49
N ALA A 482 -1.47 4.93 2.76
CA ALA A 482 -2.44 6.00 2.61
C ALA A 482 -3.32 5.77 1.35
N PHE A 483 -4.61 6.02 1.47
CA PHE A 483 -5.59 5.89 0.38
C PHE A 483 -6.09 7.22 -0.17
N ASP A 484 -5.71 8.35 0.44
CA ASP A 484 -6.19 9.70 0.10
C ASP A 484 -6.21 9.94 -1.42
N GLU A 485 -5.13 9.58 -2.11
CA GLU A 485 -4.96 9.81 -3.55
C GLU A 485 -5.77 8.85 -4.42
N TYR A 486 -6.07 7.66 -3.91
CA TYR A 486 -6.79 6.61 -4.64
C TYR A 486 -8.30 6.70 -4.46
N VAL A 487 -8.79 7.40 -3.43
CA VAL A 487 -10.22 7.69 -3.28
C VAL A 487 -10.60 9.05 -3.88
N GLU A 488 -9.60 9.90 -4.15
CA GLU A 488 -9.81 11.25 -4.67
C GLU A 488 -10.46 11.26 -6.07
N LEU A 489 -11.58 11.96 -6.20
CA LEU A 489 -12.37 11.98 -7.43
C LEU A 489 -11.70 12.80 -8.54
N ASP A 490 -10.85 13.77 -8.21
CA ASP A 490 -10.10 14.60 -9.15
C ASP A 490 -8.64 14.15 -9.38
N ALA A 491 -8.25 12.94 -8.94
CA ALA A 491 -6.94 12.37 -9.24
C ALA A 491 -6.79 12.10 -10.74
N PHE A 492 -5.80 12.73 -11.39
CA PHE A 492 -5.57 12.62 -12.82
C PHE A 492 -4.30 11.83 -13.15
N ILE A 493 -3.21 12.11 -12.44
CA ILE A 493 -1.99 11.30 -12.43
C ILE A 493 -1.58 11.09 -10.97
N VAL A 494 -1.31 9.86 -10.58
CA VAL A 494 -0.68 9.51 -9.30
C VAL A 494 0.39 8.49 -9.64
N SER A 495 1.65 8.90 -9.71
CA SER A 495 2.74 8.03 -10.16
C SER A 495 3.82 7.97 -9.10
N ASN A 496 3.77 6.89 -8.34
CA ASN A 496 4.79 6.45 -7.37
C ASN A 496 5.99 5.76 -8.03
N MET A 497 6.18 5.99 -9.34
CA MET A 497 7.33 5.50 -10.12
C MET A 497 7.49 3.97 -10.18
N HIS A 498 6.45 3.21 -9.84
CA HIS A 498 6.41 1.76 -9.99
C HIS A 498 6.07 1.35 -11.43
N ALA A 499 6.48 0.16 -11.90
CA ALA A 499 5.97 -0.39 -13.15
C ALA A 499 4.49 -0.79 -13.07
N SER A 500 3.75 -0.64 -14.16
CA SER A 500 2.35 -1.05 -14.26
C SER A 500 2.20 -2.56 -14.45
N LEU A 501 1.01 -3.03 -14.12
CA LEU A 501 0.51 -4.37 -14.37
C LEU A 501 -0.65 -4.31 -15.36
N SER A 502 -0.59 -5.13 -16.40
CA SER A 502 -1.71 -5.27 -17.35
C SER A 502 -2.22 -6.71 -17.40
N TRP A 503 -3.54 -6.85 -17.55
CA TRP A 503 -4.18 -8.15 -17.66
C TRP A 503 -4.05 -8.71 -19.09
N ASP A 504 -3.48 -9.92 -19.24
CA ASP A 504 -3.30 -10.55 -20.55
C ASP A 504 -4.56 -11.29 -21.04
N SER A 505 -5.32 -10.61 -21.90
CA SER A 505 -6.51 -11.15 -22.57
C SER A 505 -6.25 -12.33 -23.53
N ILE A 506 -5.00 -12.59 -23.95
CA ILE A 506 -4.69 -13.57 -24.99
C ILE A 506 -4.77 -15.01 -24.45
N THR A 507 -4.56 -15.23 -23.15
CA THR A 507 -4.67 -16.56 -22.57
C THR A 507 -5.89 -16.76 -21.70
N GLY A 508 -6.33 -15.78 -20.89
CA GLY A 508 -7.46 -15.94 -19.93
C GLY A 508 -7.37 -17.21 -19.06
N LEU A 509 -6.17 -17.81 -19.00
CA LEU A 509 -5.90 -19.18 -18.54
C LEU A 509 -4.64 -19.23 -17.66
N THR A 510 -3.83 -18.17 -17.63
CA THR A 510 -2.63 -18.06 -16.81
C THR A 510 -2.88 -17.20 -15.59
N ARG A 511 -2.24 -17.54 -14.48
CA ARG A 511 -2.36 -16.85 -13.18
C ARG A 511 -1.56 -15.54 -13.09
N ASP A 512 -1.08 -15.02 -14.21
CA ASP A 512 -0.01 -14.03 -14.20
C ASP A 512 -0.40 -12.78 -14.97
N MET A 513 -0.15 -11.63 -14.37
CA MET A 513 -0.22 -10.34 -15.04
C MET A 513 1.07 -10.06 -15.82
N ASP A 514 0.99 -9.20 -16.83
CA ASP A 514 2.18 -8.69 -17.50
C ASP A 514 2.74 -7.49 -16.72
N TYR A 515 3.94 -7.65 -16.16
CA TYR A 515 4.65 -6.62 -15.37
C TYR A 515 5.62 -5.82 -16.24
N HIS A 516 5.33 -4.55 -16.48
CA HIS A 516 6.02 -3.72 -17.48
C HIS A 516 7.29 -3.03 -16.97
N ASN A 517 8.19 -3.80 -16.35
CA ASN A 517 9.46 -3.32 -15.79
C ASN A 517 10.59 -3.12 -16.84
N GLY A 518 10.28 -3.23 -18.14
CA GLY A 518 11.26 -3.13 -19.23
C GLY A 518 11.90 -4.44 -19.66
N PHE A 519 11.59 -5.57 -19.00
CA PHE A 519 12.08 -6.91 -19.39
C PHE A 519 10.95 -7.81 -19.89
N LYS A 520 11.21 -8.61 -20.94
CA LYS A 520 10.24 -9.61 -21.43
C LYS A 520 10.29 -10.91 -20.63
N ARG A 521 9.16 -11.27 -20.03
CA ARG A 521 8.94 -12.52 -19.28
C ARG A 521 9.28 -13.77 -20.12
N GLY A 522 9.81 -14.81 -19.45
CA GLY A 522 10.00 -16.15 -20.03
C GLY A 522 11.12 -16.33 -21.06
N THR A 523 11.92 -15.29 -21.36
CA THR A 523 13.07 -15.43 -22.27
C THR A 523 14.37 -15.53 -21.48
N ARG A 524 15.17 -16.59 -21.69
CA ARG A 524 16.48 -16.79 -21.01
C ARG A 524 17.49 -15.65 -21.21
N ASN A 525 17.28 -14.81 -22.23
CA ASN A 525 18.10 -13.63 -22.52
C ASN A 525 17.30 -12.32 -22.35
N ARG A 526 16.15 -12.35 -21.65
CA ARG A 526 15.19 -11.26 -21.37
C ARG A 526 15.37 -10.03 -22.25
N LYS A 527 14.83 -10.10 -23.47
CA LYS A 527 14.84 -8.95 -24.40
C LYS A 527 14.21 -7.75 -23.71
N LEU A 528 14.82 -6.58 -23.89
CA LEU A 528 14.25 -5.34 -23.42
C LEU A 528 12.90 -5.07 -24.14
N ARG A 529 12.07 -4.29 -23.47
CA ARG A 529 10.84 -3.68 -23.97
C ARG A 529 10.68 -2.30 -23.35
N ASP A 530 9.68 -1.58 -23.79
CA ASP A 530 9.24 -0.36 -23.13
C ASP A 530 8.85 -0.66 -21.67
N ILE A 531 9.10 0.30 -20.80
CA ILE A 531 8.63 0.33 -19.42
C ILE A 531 7.32 1.12 -19.42
N HIS A 532 6.34 0.64 -18.67
CA HIS A 532 5.15 1.41 -18.35
C HIS A 532 5.18 1.68 -16.84
N LEU A 533 5.18 2.95 -16.45
CA LEU A 533 5.06 3.36 -15.05
C LEU A 533 3.58 3.48 -14.69
N GLN A 534 3.19 2.93 -13.55
CA GLN A 534 1.81 2.96 -13.06
C GLN A 534 1.32 4.40 -12.93
N ASN A 535 0.15 4.68 -13.50
CA ASN A 535 -0.69 5.78 -13.04
C ASN A 535 -1.75 5.20 -12.11
N ALA A 536 -1.58 5.36 -10.80
CA ALA A 536 -2.47 4.86 -9.76
C ALA A 536 -3.74 5.70 -9.60
N ALA A 537 -3.91 6.80 -10.35
CA ALA A 537 -5.14 7.58 -10.32
C ALA A 537 -6.35 6.70 -10.69
N THR A 538 -7.39 6.78 -9.88
CA THR A 538 -8.55 5.87 -9.94
C THR A 538 -9.85 6.59 -10.34
N ALA A 539 -9.77 7.90 -10.61
CA ALA A 539 -10.93 8.75 -10.85
C ALA A 539 -11.95 8.08 -11.80
N PRO A 540 -13.26 8.18 -11.51
CA PRO A 540 -14.29 7.64 -12.38
C PRO A 540 -14.15 8.18 -13.83
N PRO A 541 -14.25 7.31 -14.86
CA PRO A 541 -13.94 7.68 -16.25
C PRO A 541 -14.94 8.66 -16.88
N ASP A 542 -16.13 8.80 -16.29
CA ASP A 542 -17.13 9.82 -16.65
C ASP A 542 -16.77 11.22 -16.11
N ARG A 543 -15.90 11.27 -15.09
CA ARG A 543 -15.31 12.51 -14.56
C ARG A 543 -13.99 12.82 -15.26
N TRP A 544 -13.04 11.90 -15.27
CA TRP A 544 -11.72 12.10 -15.89
C TRP A 544 -11.26 10.84 -16.62
N ILE A 545 -10.77 11.01 -17.84
CA ILE A 545 -10.09 9.92 -18.55
C ILE A 545 -8.60 10.08 -18.23
N VAL A 546 -8.15 9.33 -17.22
CA VAL A 546 -6.76 9.35 -16.77
C VAL A 546 -5.82 8.66 -17.77
N PRO A 547 -4.57 9.13 -17.95
CA PRO A 547 -3.57 8.40 -18.74
C PRO A 547 -3.36 6.98 -18.20
N ALA A 548 -3.20 5.99 -19.07
CA ALA A 548 -3.06 4.59 -18.65
C ALA A 548 -1.78 4.34 -17.84
N TYR A 549 -0.67 4.94 -18.28
CA TYR A 549 0.66 4.76 -17.69
C TYR A 549 1.62 5.87 -18.18
N GLY A 550 2.78 5.99 -17.53
CA GLY A 550 3.93 6.75 -18.02
C GLY A 550 4.86 5.86 -18.85
N LEU A 551 4.98 6.12 -20.15
CA LEU A 551 5.81 5.34 -21.07
C LEU A 551 7.28 5.76 -20.96
N VAL A 552 8.18 4.79 -20.76
CA VAL A 552 9.62 4.99 -20.95
C VAL A 552 10.14 4.04 -22.04
N PRO A 553 10.71 4.56 -23.13
CA PRO A 553 11.16 3.72 -24.24
C PRO A 553 12.22 2.68 -23.86
N GLU A 554 12.21 1.56 -24.58
CA GLU A 554 13.15 0.45 -24.43
C GLU A 554 14.61 0.91 -24.29
N GLY A 555 15.24 0.55 -23.16
CA GLY A 555 16.67 0.74 -22.91
C GLY A 555 17.10 2.14 -22.46
N GLU A 556 16.18 3.10 -22.33
CA GLU A 556 16.52 4.45 -21.82
C GLU A 556 16.81 4.45 -20.31
N ALA A 557 16.02 3.69 -19.54
CA ALA A 557 16.08 3.64 -18.09
C ALA A 557 15.81 2.23 -17.54
N ARG A 558 15.59 2.14 -16.23
CA ARG A 558 15.33 0.93 -15.46
C ARG A 558 14.38 1.28 -14.33
N VAL A 559 13.37 0.44 -14.09
CA VAL A 559 12.50 0.53 -12.90
C VAL A 559 13.28 0.05 -11.68
N GLU A 560 13.11 0.70 -10.52
CA GLU A 560 13.78 0.28 -9.30
C GLU A 560 13.11 -0.99 -8.73
N PRO A 561 13.86 -2.11 -8.54
CA PRO A 561 13.29 -3.39 -8.14
C PRO A 561 13.07 -3.50 -6.62
N VAL A 562 13.51 -2.50 -5.84
CA VAL A 562 13.52 -2.52 -4.37
C VAL A 562 13.09 -1.16 -3.82
N ALA A 563 12.41 -1.14 -2.68
CA ALA A 563 11.91 0.07 -2.03
C ALA A 563 13.05 0.93 -1.43
N MET A 564 13.86 1.59 -2.28
CA MET A 564 14.93 2.49 -1.85
C MET A 564 15.10 3.75 -2.69
N GLY A 565 14.76 3.74 -3.98
CA GLY A 565 15.10 4.85 -4.88
C GLY A 565 14.27 6.12 -4.67
N GLY A 566 13.10 6.02 -4.00
CA GLY A 566 12.16 7.11 -3.83
C GLY A 566 12.22 7.81 -2.46
N VAL A 567 11.50 8.93 -2.35
CA VAL A 567 11.28 9.62 -1.06
C VAL A 567 10.49 8.72 -0.12
N THR A 568 9.59 7.93 -0.72
CA THR A 568 8.89 6.74 -0.23
C THR A 568 9.25 5.59 -1.19
N GLY A 569 9.06 4.34 -0.79
CA GLY A 569 9.09 3.24 -1.77
C GLY A 569 10.29 3.20 -2.75
N LYS A 570 10.00 3.04 -4.05
CA LYS A 570 10.95 2.65 -5.11
C LYS A 570 11.56 3.81 -5.91
N GLY A 571 10.81 4.86 -6.25
CA GLY A 571 11.28 6.00 -7.05
C GLY A 571 11.82 5.66 -8.46
N PHE A 572 12.22 6.70 -9.21
CA PHE A 572 12.78 6.55 -10.56
C PHE A 572 14.02 7.39 -10.80
N TRP A 573 15.04 6.81 -11.45
CA TRP A 573 16.26 7.53 -11.80
C TRP A 573 16.19 8.12 -13.21
N LEU A 574 16.25 9.45 -13.29
CA LEU A 574 16.39 10.18 -14.54
C LEU A 574 17.87 10.35 -14.91
N LYS A 575 18.19 9.98 -16.14
CA LYS A 575 19.36 10.50 -16.86
C LYS A 575 18.90 11.73 -17.64
N LYS A 576 19.85 12.58 -18.06
CA LYS A 576 19.54 13.75 -18.91
C LYS A 576 18.74 13.41 -20.18
N SER A 577 18.89 12.18 -20.69
CA SER A 577 18.20 11.67 -21.87
C SER A 577 16.96 10.84 -21.56
N THR A 578 16.58 10.70 -20.28
CA THR A 578 15.46 9.85 -19.88
C THR A 578 14.17 10.63 -20.03
N ARG A 579 13.18 10.01 -20.70
CA ARG A 579 11.84 10.57 -20.85
C ARG A 579 10.78 9.61 -20.35
N ILE A 580 9.87 10.12 -19.52
CA ILE A 580 8.61 9.47 -19.19
C ILE A 580 7.50 10.24 -19.89
N THR A 581 6.69 9.58 -20.72
CA THR A 581 5.61 10.21 -21.48
C THR A 581 4.24 9.70 -21.02
N TYR A 582 3.39 10.61 -20.53
CA TYR A 582 1.97 10.35 -20.30
C TYR A 582 1.16 10.87 -21.49
N ASP A 583 0.39 9.99 -22.14
CA ASP A 583 -0.52 10.38 -23.22
C ASP A 583 -1.81 10.94 -22.64
N ILE A 584 -2.02 12.25 -22.78
CA ILE A 584 -3.20 12.93 -22.27
C ILE A 584 -4.34 12.75 -23.29
N PRO A 585 -5.47 12.12 -22.90
CA PRO A 585 -6.60 11.93 -23.81
C PRO A 585 -7.56 13.14 -23.78
N GLU A 586 -8.50 13.17 -24.73
CA GLU A 586 -9.62 14.12 -24.72
C GLU A 586 -10.51 13.86 -23.49
N GLN A 587 -10.81 14.91 -22.72
CA GLN A 587 -11.53 14.82 -21.46
C GLN A 587 -13.06 14.98 -21.65
N PRO A 588 -13.88 14.32 -20.81
CA PRO A 588 -15.35 14.41 -20.88
C PRO A 588 -15.89 15.79 -20.47
N GLN A 589 -15.07 16.60 -19.81
CA GLN A 589 -15.38 17.95 -19.35
C GLN A 589 -14.29 18.96 -19.76
N ASN A 590 -14.62 20.25 -19.66
CA ASN A 590 -13.72 21.32 -20.09
C ASN A 590 -12.59 21.55 -19.07
N ILE A 591 -11.36 21.21 -19.42
CA ILE A 591 -10.20 21.38 -18.53
C ILE A 591 -9.98 22.84 -18.07
N ASP A 592 -10.38 23.83 -18.87
CA ASP A 592 -10.13 25.25 -18.57
C ASP A 592 -11.09 25.81 -17.50
N THR A 593 -12.11 25.04 -17.08
CA THR A 593 -13.04 25.44 -16.01
C THR A 593 -12.67 24.86 -14.64
N HIS A 594 -11.59 24.08 -14.56
CA HIS A 594 -11.10 23.49 -13.34
C HIS A 594 -9.77 24.13 -12.94
N ASP A 595 -9.55 24.18 -11.64
CA ASP A 595 -8.23 24.44 -11.09
C ASP A 595 -7.41 23.15 -11.16
N TRP A 596 -6.09 23.26 -11.25
CA TRP A 596 -5.20 22.11 -11.32
C TRP A 596 -4.09 22.22 -10.28
N SER A 597 -3.61 21.07 -9.83
CA SER A 597 -2.40 20.98 -9.04
C SER A 597 -1.47 19.93 -9.63
N ILE A 598 -0.17 20.23 -9.65
CA ILE A 598 0.88 19.38 -10.20
C ILE A 598 1.99 19.34 -9.15
N SER A 599 2.47 18.16 -8.76
CA SER A 599 3.52 17.96 -7.75
C SER A 599 4.54 16.91 -8.20
N ILE A 600 5.78 17.05 -7.73
CA ILE A 600 6.84 16.07 -7.92
C ILE A 600 7.90 16.19 -6.83
N PHE A 601 8.41 15.05 -6.36
CA PHE A 601 9.64 15.00 -5.58
C PHE A 601 10.86 14.86 -6.49
N VAL A 602 11.92 15.62 -6.21
CA VAL A 602 13.17 15.57 -6.98
C VAL A 602 14.39 15.61 -6.06
N ASP A 603 15.37 14.75 -6.34
CA ASP A 603 16.71 14.76 -5.76
C ASP A 603 17.72 14.91 -6.91
N VAL A 604 18.02 16.17 -7.23
CA VAL A 604 18.80 16.58 -8.39
C VAL A 604 20.28 16.28 -8.20
N ARG A 605 20.90 15.62 -9.19
CA ARG A 605 22.29 15.18 -9.20
C ARG A 605 23.06 15.75 -10.39
N GLY A 606 24.04 16.62 -10.12
CA GLY A 606 24.94 17.17 -11.13
C GLY A 606 24.80 18.68 -11.25
N ARG A 607 25.19 19.23 -12.40
CA ARG A 607 25.18 20.68 -12.65
C ARG A 607 24.44 21.06 -13.93
N GLY A 608 23.95 22.29 -13.94
CA GLY A 608 23.28 22.93 -15.08
C GLY A 608 21.76 22.79 -15.08
N ALA A 609 21.15 23.49 -16.02
CA ALA A 609 19.72 23.42 -16.30
C ALA A 609 19.35 22.07 -16.89
N GLY A 610 18.15 21.60 -16.55
CA GLY A 610 17.46 20.61 -17.35
C GLY A 610 15.95 20.69 -17.29
N GLU A 611 15.29 20.24 -18.36
CA GLU A 611 13.83 20.16 -18.40
C GLU A 611 13.33 19.12 -17.39
N LEU A 612 12.35 19.53 -16.60
CA LEU A 612 11.68 18.67 -15.62
C LEU A 612 10.33 18.20 -16.16
N LEU A 613 9.54 19.13 -16.72
CA LEU A 613 8.20 18.85 -17.27
C LEU A 613 8.02 19.58 -18.60
N SER A 614 7.45 18.91 -19.62
CA SER A 614 6.88 19.56 -20.82
C SER A 614 5.44 19.16 -21.04
N PHE A 615 4.63 20.15 -21.45
CA PHE A 615 3.20 20.01 -21.58
C PHE A 615 2.76 20.02 -23.06
N PRO A 616 1.62 19.38 -23.37
CA PRO A 616 1.05 19.33 -24.72
C PRO A 616 0.77 20.70 -25.36
N ASP A 617 0.68 21.76 -24.57
CA ASP A 617 0.40 23.13 -25.04
C ASP A 617 1.65 23.94 -25.43
N GLY A 618 2.84 23.32 -25.40
CA GLY A 618 4.11 23.95 -25.75
C GLY A 618 4.77 24.72 -24.59
N THR A 619 4.25 24.57 -23.37
CA THR A 619 4.87 25.12 -22.17
C THR A 619 5.72 24.08 -21.45
N SER A 620 6.75 24.53 -20.72
CA SER A 620 7.62 23.63 -19.95
C SER A 620 8.14 24.26 -18.66
N VAL A 621 8.61 23.40 -17.76
CA VAL A 621 9.29 23.72 -16.52
C VAL A 621 10.72 23.24 -16.61
N VAL A 622 11.67 24.16 -16.45
CA VAL A 622 13.11 23.88 -16.40
C VAL A 622 13.60 24.08 -14.97
N LEU A 623 14.39 23.14 -14.49
CA LEU A 623 15.04 23.19 -13.18
C LEU A 623 16.55 23.32 -13.37
N THR A 624 17.12 24.38 -12.83
CA THR A 624 18.58 24.57 -12.77
C THR A 624 19.07 24.18 -11.39
N GLU A 625 19.69 23.00 -11.33
CA GLU A 625 20.20 22.41 -10.09
C GLU A 625 19.10 22.37 -9.02
N ARG A 626 19.31 23.00 -7.85
CA ARG A 626 18.28 23.23 -6.82
C ARG A 626 18.04 24.72 -6.58
N GLU A 627 18.42 25.54 -7.56
CA GLU A 627 18.54 26.99 -7.36
C GLU A 627 17.45 27.75 -8.10
N THR A 628 17.04 27.32 -9.29
CA THR A 628 16.10 28.11 -10.10
C THR A 628 15.08 27.24 -10.83
N VAL A 629 13.82 27.66 -10.76
CA VAL A 629 12.70 27.12 -11.55
C VAL A 629 12.31 28.14 -12.62
N GLU A 630 12.26 27.70 -13.88
CA GLU A 630 11.89 28.54 -15.02
C GLU A 630 10.66 28.00 -15.73
N TYR A 631 9.76 28.88 -16.15
CA TYR A 631 8.60 28.56 -16.99
C TYR A 631 8.86 29.06 -18.39
N LEU A 632 8.69 28.17 -19.37
CA LEU A 632 8.93 28.46 -20.77
C LEU A 632 7.62 28.36 -21.55
N VAL A 633 7.51 29.18 -22.60
CA VAL A 633 6.47 29.09 -23.64
C VAL A 633 7.16 29.07 -24.99
N ASP A 634 7.01 27.99 -25.75
CA ASP A 634 7.69 27.81 -27.04
C ASP A 634 9.22 28.02 -26.96
N GLY A 635 9.81 27.65 -25.81
CA GLY A 635 11.24 27.79 -25.52
C GLY A 635 11.69 29.15 -24.95
N ASP A 636 10.81 30.15 -24.89
CA ASP A 636 11.11 31.45 -24.28
C ASP A 636 10.76 31.48 -22.79
N VAL A 637 11.71 31.86 -21.92
CA VAL A 637 11.48 32.00 -20.48
C VAL A 637 10.52 33.17 -20.20
N VAL A 638 9.35 32.86 -19.63
CA VAL A 638 8.33 33.85 -19.23
C VAL A 638 8.36 34.15 -17.73
N ARG A 639 8.91 33.24 -16.92
CA ARG A 639 9.11 33.39 -15.47
C ARG A 639 10.36 32.63 -15.04
N SER A 640 11.13 33.21 -14.13
CA SER A 640 12.30 32.58 -13.51
C SER A 640 12.24 32.90 -12.01
N VAL A 641 12.40 31.88 -11.17
CA VAL A 641 12.20 31.96 -9.72
C VAL A 641 13.41 31.33 -9.01
N ASP A 642 14.09 32.11 -8.18
CA ASP A 642 15.18 31.64 -7.32
C ASP A 642 14.60 30.96 -6.07
N ILE A 643 14.90 29.68 -5.90
CA ILE A 643 14.37 28.81 -4.84
C ILE A 643 15.46 28.29 -3.88
N GLU A 644 16.72 28.72 -4.03
CA GLU A 644 17.88 28.16 -3.29
C GLU A 644 17.62 28.13 -1.77
N ASP A 645 17.14 29.24 -1.22
CA ASP A 645 16.85 29.37 0.22
C ASP A 645 15.77 28.39 0.71
N ALA A 646 14.76 28.08 -0.12
CA ALA A 646 13.62 27.24 0.24
C ALA A 646 13.86 25.74 -0.02
N ALA A 647 14.61 25.41 -1.08
CA ALA A 647 14.91 24.04 -1.49
C ALA A 647 15.86 23.30 -0.54
N GLY A 648 16.74 24.03 0.15
CA GLY A 648 17.77 23.45 1.00
C GLY A 648 18.95 22.84 0.23
N ASP A 649 20.00 22.51 0.97
CA ASP A 649 21.35 22.30 0.41
C ASP A 649 21.54 20.95 -0.33
N GLU A 650 20.79 19.91 0.00
CA GLU A 650 20.94 18.56 -0.58
C GLU A 650 19.68 17.69 -0.40
N GLY A 651 19.64 16.54 -1.10
CA GLY A 651 18.62 15.50 -0.93
C GLY A 651 17.32 15.77 -1.69
N TRP A 652 16.20 15.27 -1.18
CA TRP A 652 14.88 15.48 -1.76
C TRP A 652 14.40 16.93 -1.61
N MET A 653 13.63 17.42 -2.57
CA MET A 653 12.73 18.56 -2.40
C MET A 653 11.41 18.27 -3.11
N HIS A 654 10.34 18.88 -2.62
CA HIS A 654 9.04 18.82 -3.26
C HIS A 654 8.77 20.13 -4.01
N LEU A 655 8.41 20.03 -5.29
CA LEU A 655 7.98 21.17 -6.10
C LEU A 655 6.53 20.95 -6.51
N ALA A 656 5.70 21.99 -6.37
CA ALA A 656 4.32 21.92 -6.82
C ALA A 656 3.81 23.23 -7.41
N TRP A 657 2.82 23.12 -8.29
CA TRP A 657 2.15 24.23 -8.94
C TRP A 657 0.65 24.13 -8.73
N THR A 658 0.04 25.20 -8.22
CA THR A 658 -1.43 25.36 -8.26
C THR A 658 -1.77 26.32 -9.39
N LEU A 659 -2.63 25.87 -10.30
CA LEU A 659 -3.05 26.58 -11.49
C LEU A 659 -4.52 26.94 -11.35
N THR A 660 -4.84 28.23 -11.37
CA THR A 660 -6.22 28.72 -11.25
C THR A 660 -6.53 29.73 -12.36
N GLY A 661 -7.80 30.09 -12.50
CA GLY A 661 -8.23 31.10 -13.47
C GLY A 661 -8.01 30.67 -14.94
N GLY A 662 -8.23 29.38 -15.24
CA GLY A 662 -7.94 28.79 -16.54
C GLY A 662 -6.43 28.76 -16.83
N ASN A 663 -5.67 28.31 -15.83
CA ASN A 663 -4.21 28.19 -15.80
C ASN A 663 -3.42 29.48 -16.07
N ARG A 664 -3.99 30.63 -15.73
CA ARG A 664 -3.31 31.93 -15.86
C ARG A 664 -2.64 32.35 -14.57
N ASP A 665 -3.20 31.95 -13.44
CA ASP A 665 -2.67 32.24 -12.11
C ASP A 665 -1.91 31.01 -11.61
N VAL A 666 -0.59 31.09 -11.61
CA VAL A 666 0.33 30.03 -11.19
C VAL A 666 0.88 30.36 -9.81
N THR A 667 0.67 29.47 -8.84
CA THR A 667 1.36 29.52 -7.54
C THR A 667 2.38 28.40 -7.46
N LEU A 668 3.65 28.72 -7.28
CA LEU A 668 4.71 27.75 -6.99
C LEU A 668 4.75 27.49 -5.48
N LEU A 669 4.77 26.22 -5.10
CA LEU A 669 5.04 25.76 -3.76
C LEU A 669 6.39 25.04 -3.75
N VAL A 670 7.18 25.28 -2.71
CA VAL A 670 8.43 24.57 -2.45
C VAL A 670 8.27 23.91 -1.08
N ASN A 671 8.53 22.61 -0.99
CA ASN A 671 8.38 21.82 0.23
C ASN A 671 7.01 22.03 0.90
N GLY A 672 5.95 22.06 0.09
CA GLY A 672 4.56 22.12 0.55
C GLY A 672 4.05 23.49 0.97
N PHE A 673 4.85 24.55 0.89
CA PHE A 673 4.43 25.91 1.26
C PHE A 673 4.52 26.91 0.09
N PRO A 674 3.54 27.82 -0.08
CA PRO A 674 3.55 28.78 -1.19
C PRO A 674 4.76 29.71 -1.19
N PHE A 675 5.44 29.80 -2.33
CA PHE A 675 6.70 30.51 -2.48
C PHE A 675 6.66 31.60 -3.55
N ASP A 676 6.00 31.38 -4.68
CA ASP A 676 5.87 32.39 -5.75
C ASP A 676 4.47 32.45 -6.36
N ARG A 677 4.11 33.63 -6.91
CA ARG A 677 2.88 33.84 -7.70
C ARG A 677 3.18 34.52 -9.02
N PHE A 678 2.59 34.00 -10.08
CA PHE A 678 2.74 34.53 -11.42
C PHE A 678 1.39 34.54 -12.15
N GLU A 679 0.98 35.72 -12.62
CA GLU A 679 -0.15 35.89 -13.53
C GLU A 679 0.38 35.94 -14.97
N SER A 680 0.08 34.91 -15.76
CA SER A 680 0.51 34.79 -17.14
C SER A 680 -0.47 35.42 -18.13
N ALA A 681 0.06 36.02 -19.19
CA ALA A 681 -0.73 36.60 -20.28
C ALA A 681 -1.45 35.53 -21.12
N THR A 682 -1.00 34.28 -21.06
CA THR A 682 -1.61 33.11 -21.69
C THR A 682 -1.73 31.98 -20.66
N PRO A 683 -2.71 31.08 -20.79
CA PRO A 683 -2.73 29.89 -19.95
C PRO A 683 -1.41 29.10 -20.10
N LEU A 684 -0.95 28.49 -19.01
CA LEU A 684 0.24 27.63 -18.98
C LEU A 684 -0.13 26.19 -18.61
N PHE A 685 0.75 25.24 -18.91
CA PHE A 685 0.71 23.86 -18.43
C PHE A 685 -0.64 23.17 -18.68
N ARG A 686 -1.28 23.43 -19.81
CA ARG A 686 -2.61 22.89 -20.10
C ARG A 686 -2.51 21.41 -20.47
N LEU A 687 -3.36 20.62 -19.83
CA LEU A 687 -3.52 19.19 -20.08
C LEU A 687 -4.51 18.94 -21.24
N ILE A 688 -4.21 19.54 -22.40
CA ILE A 688 -4.92 19.25 -23.65
C ILE A 688 -4.44 17.90 -24.23
N PRO A 689 -5.17 17.32 -25.20
CA PRO A 689 -4.73 16.06 -25.79
C PRO A 689 -3.31 16.12 -26.37
N GLY A 690 -2.45 15.17 -25.98
CA GLY A 690 -1.05 15.10 -26.41
C GLY A 690 -0.10 14.60 -25.31
N ALA A 691 1.20 14.70 -25.55
CA ALA A 691 2.23 14.18 -24.65
C ALA A 691 2.57 15.16 -23.52
N LEU A 692 2.40 14.72 -22.27
CA LEU A 692 3.01 15.30 -21.09
C LEU A 692 4.28 14.51 -20.79
N ASN A 693 5.44 15.17 -20.71
CA ASN A 693 6.70 14.49 -20.42
C ASN A 693 7.25 14.90 -19.05
N VAL A 694 7.87 13.94 -18.37
CA VAL A 694 8.75 14.15 -17.21
C VAL A 694 10.17 13.78 -17.64
N GLY A 695 11.12 14.68 -17.41
CA GLY A 695 12.50 14.57 -17.88
C GLY A 695 12.70 15.20 -19.27
N ASP A 696 13.44 14.49 -20.14
CA ASP A 696 13.90 14.99 -21.44
C ASP A 696 12.77 15.33 -22.43
N ASN A 697 12.97 16.39 -23.23
CA ASN A 697 12.03 16.85 -24.24
C ASN A 697 12.43 16.33 -25.65
N PRO A 698 11.56 15.61 -26.38
CA PRO A 698 11.89 15.18 -27.75
C PRO A 698 12.12 16.33 -28.74
N ASP A 699 11.56 17.51 -28.47
CA ASP A 699 11.56 18.64 -29.40
C ASP A 699 12.80 19.54 -29.23
N THR A 700 13.65 19.29 -28.22
CA THR A 700 14.95 19.94 -28.06
C THR A 700 16.05 19.13 -28.78
N ALA A 701 17.08 19.82 -29.29
CA ALA A 701 18.12 19.19 -30.10
C ALA A 701 19.29 18.60 -29.28
N GLU A 702 19.29 18.80 -27.96
CA GLU A 702 20.33 18.33 -27.03
C GLU A 702 19.64 17.59 -25.88
N GLU A 703 20.23 16.48 -25.40
CA GLU A 703 19.78 15.76 -24.20
C GLU A 703 19.89 16.70 -22.99
N ASP A 704 18.76 17.30 -22.59
CA ASP A 704 18.72 18.41 -21.64
C ASP A 704 17.74 18.20 -20.49
N GLY A 705 17.31 16.96 -20.21
CA GLY A 705 16.53 16.65 -19.02
C GLY A 705 17.29 16.77 -17.68
N VAL A 706 16.54 16.81 -16.58
CA VAL A 706 17.07 16.69 -15.21
C VAL A 706 17.77 15.34 -15.03
N ARG A 707 18.86 15.34 -14.27
CA ARG A 707 19.52 14.12 -13.79
C ARG A 707 19.31 14.01 -12.28
N GLY A 708 18.86 12.86 -11.80
CA GLY A 708 18.59 12.65 -10.38
C GLY A 708 17.49 11.62 -10.13
N TRP A 709 17.10 11.47 -8.86
CA TRP A 709 15.91 10.68 -8.50
C TRP A 709 14.67 11.56 -8.57
N ILE A 710 13.56 10.96 -9.01
CA ILE A 710 12.22 11.55 -8.91
C ILE A 710 11.28 10.56 -8.23
N ASP A 711 10.22 11.08 -7.64
CA ASP A 711 9.18 10.28 -7.02
C ASP A 711 7.85 11.05 -6.90
N GLU A 712 6.76 10.33 -6.62
CA GLU A 712 5.41 10.87 -6.39
C GLU A 712 5.04 12.01 -7.37
N PHE A 713 5.03 11.68 -8.67
CA PHE A 713 4.56 12.63 -9.70
C PHE A 713 3.04 12.59 -9.76
N GLU A 714 2.44 13.70 -9.37
CA GLU A 714 1.02 13.80 -9.13
C GLU A 714 0.38 14.97 -9.87
N ILE A 715 -0.83 14.75 -10.37
CA ILE A 715 -1.69 15.78 -10.95
C ILE A 715 -3.12 15.57 -10.48
N PHE A 716 -3.74 16.62 -9.96
CA PHE A 716 -5.15 16.63 -9.60
C PHE A 716 -5.89 17.78 -10.29
N ALA A 717 -7.13 17.54 -10.72
CA ALA A 717 -8.03 18.53 -11.31
C ALA A 717 -8.76 19.38 -10.24
N SER A 718 -8.02 19.72 -9.19
CA SER A 718 -8.44 20.57 -8.09
C SER A 718 -7.26 21.34 -7.50
N ALA A 719 -7.54 22.48 -6.88
CA ALA A 719 -6.57 23.20 -6.05
C ALA A 719 -6.61 22.63 -4.62
N PRO A 720 -5.49 22.14 -4.07
CA PRO A 720 -5.46 21.67 -2.69
C PRO A 720 -5.63 22.85 -1.73
N ASN A 721 -6.24 22.58 -0.57
CA ASN A 721 -6.13 23.51 0.55
C ASN A 721 -4.66 23.53 1.06
N PRO A 722 -4.28 24.51 1.89
CA PRO A 722 -2.89 24.61 2.36
C PRO A 722 -2.36 23.40 3.13
N GLU A 723 -3.21 22.69 3.90
CA GLU A 723 -2.80 21.48 4.65
C GLU A 723 -2.57 20.32 3.69
N VAL A 724 -3.51 20.06 2.76
CA VAL A 724 -3.36 19.03 1.72
C VAL A 724 -2.11 19.27 0.86
N ALA A 725 -1.81 20.54 0.53
CA ALA A 725 -0.59 20.89 -0.19
C ALA A 725 0.69 20.55 0.59
N CYS A 726 0.64 20.60 1.93
CA CYS A 726 1.73 20.18 2.80
C CYS A 726 1.75 18.65 2.99
N ASN A 727 0.60 17.99 3.06
CA ASN A 727 0.48 16.53 3.13
C ASN A 727 1.12 15.86 1.90
N ARG A 728 0.86 16.39 0.69
CA ARG A 728 1.51 15.93 -0.55
C ARG A 728 3.02 16.19 -0.58
N ALA A 729 3.50 17.09 0.26
CA ALA A 729 4.92 17.28 0.51
C ALA A 729 5.42 16.42 1.69
N LEU A 730 4.69 15.37 2.08
CA LEU A 730 4.95 14.48 3.21
C LEU A 730 5.15 15.21 4.55
N GLY A 731 4.42 16.31 4.75
CA GLY A 731 4.47 17.12 5.97
C GLY A 731 3.09 17.53 6.48
N THR A 732 3.05 18.32 7.56
CA THR A 732 1.80 18.95 8.06
C THR A 732 2.02 20.43 8.39
N LEU A 733 1.00 21.29 8.27
CA LEU A 733 1.15 22.71 8.53
C LEU A 733 1.31 23.01 10.01
N ILE A 734 2.25 23.90 10.30
CA ILE A 734 2.50 24.42 11.64
C ILE A 734 2.44 25.95 11.66
N GLN A 735 1.95 26.50 12.76
CA GLN A 735 2.19 27.88 13.17
C GLN A 735 3.38 27.94 14.12
N VAL A 736 4.32 28.83 13.85
CA VAL A 736 5.50 29.07 14.70
C VAL A 736 5.14 30.07 15.80
N GLU A 737 5.38 29.70 17.06
CA GLU A 737 5.10 30.52 18.23
C GLU A 737 6.38 31.00 18.93
N ASP A 738 7.22 30.05 19.36
CA ASP A 738 8.49 30.29 20.06
C ASP A 738 9.52 29.21 19.69
N ASN A 739 9.96 29.24 18.42
CA ASN A 739 10.95 28.30 17.90
C ASN A 739 11.85 28.98 16.86
N ASP A 740 13.09 29.31 17.23
CA ASP A 740 14.03 30.03 16.36
C ASP A 740 14.36 29.27 15.05
N THR A 741 14.44 27.94 15.12
CA THR A 741 14.74 27.10 13.95
C THR A 741 13.62 27.19 12.92
N TRP A 742 12.37 26.94 13.35
CA TRP A 742 11.21 27.01 12.46
C TRP A 742 10.85 28.44 12.07
N GLN A 743 11.19 29.41 12.92
CA GLN A 743 11.09 30.81 12.56
C GLN A 743 12.03 31.17 11.39
N ALA A 744 13.25 30.62 11.38
CA ALA A 744 14.18 30.80 10.26
C ALA A 744 13.67 30.13 8.98
N VAL A 745 13.07 28.93 9.08
CA VAL A 745 12.44 28.25 7.94
C VAL A 745 11.26 29.05 7.40
N ALA A 746 10.31 29.44 8.25
CA ALA A 746 9.14 30.22 7.87
C ALA A 746 9.51 31.56 7.20
N ASN A 747 10.61 32.18 7.63
CA ASN A 747 11.08 33.46 7.08
C ASN A 747 11.69 33.37 5.66
N ARG A 748 11.92 32.15 5.14
CA ARG A 748 12.31 31.94 3.73
C ARG A 748 11.16 32.20 2.76
N TYR A 749 9.92 32.08 3.25
CA TYR A 749 8.72 32.23 2.45
C TYR A 749 8.19 33.68 2.46
N PRO A 750 7.56 34.14 1.37
CA PRO A 750 7.12 35.52 1.25
C PRO A 750 5.98 35.86 2.21
N SER A 751 5.92 37.13 2.64
CA SER A 751 4.92 37.58 3.63
C SER A 751 3.47 37.33 3.19
N TRP A 752 3.18 37.41 1.89
CA TRP A 752 1.82 37.20 1.38
C TRP A 752 1.32 35.78 1.62
N ALA A 753 2.21 34.77 1.67
CA ALA A 753 1.83 33.39 1.93
C ALA A 753 1.38 33.25 3.40
N HIS A 754 2.12 33.87 4.32
CA HIS A 754 1.74 33.94 5.73
C HIS A 754 0.46 34.75 5.95
N ASP A 755 0.28 35.87 5.25
CA ASP A 755 -0.92 36.69 5.36
C ASP A 755 -2.17 35.95 4.86
N ALA A 756 -2.03 35.16 3.79
CA ALA A 756 -3.11 34.34 3.25
C ALA A 756 -3.53 33.25 4.23
N LEU A 757 -2.57 32.48 4.76
CA LEU A 757 -2.86 31.43 5.74
C LEU A 757 -3.36 32.02 7.07
N GLY A 758 -2.75 33.11 7.54
CA GLY A 758 -3.21 33.80 8.74
C GLY A 758 -4.63 34.34 8.62
N SER A 759 -5.03 34.78 7.42
CA SER A 759 -6.43 35.16 7.17
C SER A 759 -7.39 33.96 7.18
N LEU A 760 -6.95 32.81 6.67
CA LEU A 760 -7.73 31.57 6.66
C LEU A 760 -8.00 31.05 8.08
N VAL A 761 -6.96 30.97 8.91
CA VAL A 761 -7.06 30.42 10.28
C VAL A 761 -7.35 31.47 11.36
N GLY A 762 -7.56 32.74 10.97
CA GLY A 762 -7.85 33.84 11.90
C GLY A 762 -6.67 34.24 12.81
N ALA A 763 -5.43 33.99 12.39
CA ALA A 763 -4.23 34.37 13.13
C ALA A 763 -3.89 35.87 12.97
N GLY A 764 -3.06 36.38 13.89
CA GLY A 764 -2.63 37.78 13.88
C GLY A 764 -1.71 38.15 12.70
N PRO A 765 -1.57 39.45 12.37
CA PRO A 765 -0.87 39.96 11.17
C PRO A 765 0.67 39.77 11.16
N PHE A 766 1.21 38.98 12.07
CA PHE A 766 2.64 38.65 12.15
C PHE A 766 2.85 37.16 12.41
N ALA A 767 1.80 36.35 12.33
CA ALA A 767 1.90 34.90 12.42
C ALA A 767 2.81 34.38 11.31
N ARG A 768 3.51 33.30 11.61
CA ARG A 768 4.48 32.67 10.74
C ARG A 768 4.17 31.19 10.68
N PHE A 769 4.22 30.67 9.47
CA PHE A 769 3.78 29.33 9.16
C PHE A 769 4.82 28.61 8.33
N ALA A 770 4.84 27.29 8.42
CA ALA A 770 5.66 26.45 7.57
C ALA A 770 4.95 25.13 7.36
N CYS A 771 5.29 24.45 6.27
CA CYS A 771 5.08 23.01 6.17
C CYS A 771 6.17 22.31 6.98
N TYR A 772 5.77 21.52 7.99
CA TYR A 772 6.68 20.70 8.77
C TYR A 772 6.97 19.42 8.00
N ALA A 773 8.08 19.40 7.27
CA ALA A 773 8.54 18.27 6.48
C ALA A 773 10.04 18.03 6.73
N ASP A 774 10.46 16.76 6.63
CA ASP A 774 11.86 16.33 6.73
C ASP A 774 12.04 15.05 5.90
N TYR A 775 12.86 15.14 4.86
CA TYR A 775 13.08 14.06 3.89
C TYR A 775 14.39 13.30 4.14
N SER A 776 14.98 13.43 5.33
CA SER A 776 16.24 12.76 5.68
C SER A 776 16.10 11.27 6.00
N ALA A 777 14.89 10.82 6.36
CA ALA A 777 14.55 9.43 6.63
C ALA A 777 13.03 9.22 6.60
N ASP A 778 12.61 7.96 6.53
CA ASP A 778 11.20 7.60 6.70
C ASP A 778 10.65 8.12 8.03
N TYR A 779 9.52 8.81 7.96
CA TYR A 779 8.84 9.39 9.12
C TYR A 779 9.77 10.25 9.98
N ALA A 780 10.61 11.10 9.37
CA ALA A 780 11.45 12.06 10.10
C ALA A 780 10.63 13.26 10.61
N ALA A 781 9.65 13.72 9.83
CA ALA A 781 8.60 14.65 10.26
C ALA A 781 7.23 13.97 10.13
N HIS A 782 6.41 14.05 11.17
CA HIS A 782 5.12 13.37 11.24
C HIS A 782 4.19 14.01 12.30
N LEU A 783 2.93 13.57 12.38
CA LEU A 783 1.92 14.18 13.25
C LEU A 783 2.23 14.08 14.75
N HIS A 784 3.06 13.11 15.17
CA HIS A 784 3.36 12.85 16.59
C HIS A 784 4.70 13.44 17.05
N ASN A 785 5.45 14.13 16.17
CA ASN A 785 6.71 14.79 16.56
C ASN A 785 6.74 16.28 16.20
N ILE A 786 5.57 16.92 16.16
CA ILE A 786 5.44 18.37 15.94
C ILE A 786 6.37 19.14 16.89
N PRO A 787 7.24 20.02 16.38
CA PRO A 787 8.26 20.68 17.18
C PRO A 787 7.67 21.54 18.32
N THR A 788 8.25 21.44 19.52
CA THR A 788 7.92 22.33 20.63
C THR A 788 8.06 23.80 20.23
N GLY A 789 7.14 24.65 20.68
CA GLY A 789 7.08 26.07 20.30
C GLY A 789 6.40 26.31 18.95
N THR A 790 5.70 25.30 18.43
CA THR A 790 4.84 25.38 17.24
C THR A 790 3.51 24.68 17.53
N THR A 791 2.49 24.99 16.74
CA THR A 791 1.14 24.42 16.84
C THR A 791 0.70 23.89 15.48
N GLY A 792 0.25 22.63 15.42
CA GLY A 792 -0.31 22.05 14.19
C GLY A 792 -1.62 22.72 13.78
N LEU A 793 -1.81 22.94 12.48
CA LEU A 793 -2.97 23.65 11.94
C LEU A 793 -3.98 22.77 11.22
N ARG A 794 -3.69 21.47 11.06
CA ARG A 794 -4.52 20.50 10.35
C ARG A 794 -6.01 20.64 10.65
N GLY A 795 -6.40 20.53 11.92
CA GLY A 795 -7.81 20.59 12.31
C GLY A 795 -8.47 21.92 11.95
N ALA A 796 -7.75 23.04 12.03
CA ALA A 796 -8.28 24.37 11.68
C ALA A 796 -8.43 24.57 10.17
N VAL A 797 -7.70 23.81 9.35
CA VAL A 797 -7.72 23.92 7.88
C VAL A 797 -8.62 22.86 7.24
N ASN A 798 -8.45 21.58 7.60
CA ASN A 798 -9.22 20.47 7.02
C ASN A 798 -10.62 20.35 7.61
N PHE A 799 -10.81 20.72 8.88
CA PHE A 799 -12.10 20.59 9.58
C PHE A 799 -12.46 21.88 10.36
N PRO A 800 -12.59 23.03 9.66
CA PRO A 800 -12.92 24.31 10.30
C PRO A 800 -14.26 24.31 11.06
N GLU A 801 -15.16 23.38 10.74
CA GLU A 801 -16.42 23.11 11.44
C GLU A 801 -16.21 22.60 12.88
N GLY A 802 -15.02 22.12 13.21
CA GLY A 802 -14.63 21.63 14.52
C GLY A 802 -14.43 20.12 14.57
N PRO A 803 -13.84 19.61 15.66
CA PRO A 803 -13.64 18.18 15.85
C PRO A 803 -14.97 17.46 16.09
N LEU A 804 -14.93 16.13 16.04
CA LEU A 804 -15.96 15.31 16.64
C LEU A 804 -15.97 15.52 18.16
N MET A 805 -17.17 15.63 18.72
CA MET A 805 -17.40 15.87 20.13
C MET A 805 -18.28 14.75 20.68
N TYR A 806 -17.99 14.30 21.90
CA TYR A 806 -18.85 13.31 22.55
C TYR A 806 -20.22 13.92 22.89
N ASP A 807 -21.30 13.13 22.77
CA ASP A 807 -22.68 13.56 23.04
C ASP A 807 -23.20 14.72 22.16
N LEU A 808 -22.58 14.95 21.00
CA LEU A 808 -23.07 15.86 19.96
C LEU A 808 -23.19 15.14 18.62
N PRO A 809 -24.09 15.57 17.72
CA PRO A 809 -24.10 15.12 16.34
C PRO A 809 -22.77 15.40 15.63
N ARG A 810 -22.47 14.61 14.61
CA ARG A 810 -21.34 14.88 13.71
C ARG A 810 -21.54 16.23 13.00
N PRO A 811 -20.52 17.10 12.91
CA PRO A 811 -20.63 18.37 12.20
C PRO A 811 -21.03 18.18 10.73
N ASP A 812 -21.72 19.19 10.17
CA ASP A 812 -22.01 19.23 8.74
C ASP A 812 -20.73 19.59 7.95
N SER A 813 -20.25 18.64 7.16
CA SER A 813 -19.10 18.79 6.26
C SER A 813 -19.52 18.84 4.79
N SER A 814 -20.81 18.97 4.48
CA SER A 814 -21.34 18.92 3.11
C SER A 814 -20.89 20.09 2.22
N ALA A 815 -20.37 21.16 2.83
CA ALA A 815 -19.77 22.31 2.16
C ALA A 815 -18.24 22.35 2.29
N ASN A 816 -17.63 21.36 2.96
CA ASN A 816 -16.19 21.30 3.17
C ASN A 816 -15.49 20.80 1.89
N THR A 817 -14.69 21.66 1.26
CA THR A 817 -14.00 21.34 0.01
C THR A 817 -12.99 20.20 0.16
N PHE A 818 -12.44 19.99 1.35
CA PHE A 818 -11.56 18.85 1.63
C PHE A 818 -12.37 17.55 1.59
N CYS A 819 -13.50 17.46 2.28
CA CYS A 819 -14.34 16.26 2.24
C CYS A 819 -14.96 16.00 0.85
N LEU A 820 -15.32 17.07 0.12
CA LEU A 820 -15.90 16.95 -1.22
C LEU A 820 -14.92 16.50 -2.31
N SER A 821 -13.64 16.34 -1.97
CA SER A 821 -12.64 15.79 -2.89
C SER A 821 -12.85 14.27 -3.04
N CYS A 822 -13.12 13.57 -1.93
CA CYS A 822 -13.41 12.14 -1.89
C CYS A 822 -14.90 11.81 -2.07
N HIS A 823 -15.80 12.72 -1.68
CA HIS A 823 -17.24 12.45 -1.68
C HIS A 823 -17.96 12.95 -2.94
N GLY A 824 -18.80 12.10 -3.53
CA GLY A 824 -19.50 12.38 -4.80
C GLY A 824 -20.99 12.01 -4.79
N THR A 825 -21.76 12.54 -5.74
CA THR A 825 -23.21 12.25 -5.84
C THR A 825 -23.52 10.84 -6.30
N GLU A 826 -22.63 10.24 -7.08
CA GLU A 826 -22.77 8.87 -7.61
C GLU A 826 -22.02 7.84 -6.75
N MET A 827 -21.40 8.27 -5.65
CA MET A 827 -20.68 7.40 -4.73
C MET A 827 -21.64 6.72 -3.75
N THR A 828 -21.21 5.62 -3.14
CA THR A 828 -21.98 4.80 -2.18
C THR A 828 -21.09 4.40 -0.98
N PHE A 829 -21.56 3.51 -0.09
CA PHE A 829 -20.78 2.99 1.04
C PHE A 829 -20.03 4.05 1.88
N GLY A 830 -20.74 5.12 2.25
CA GLY A 830 -20.16 6.20 3.06
C GLY A 830 -19.32 7.22 2.29
N LEU A 831 -19.08 7.03 0.99
CA LEU A 831 -18.43 8.02 0.10
C LEU A 831 -19.43 8.97 -0.59
N ALA A 832 -20.72 8.77 -0.37
CA ALA A 832 -21.77 9.65 -0.87
C ALA A 832 -21.79 11.00 -0.12
N ILE A 833 -22.33 12.05 -0.74
CA ILE A 833 -22.41 13.39 -0.12
C ILE A 833 -23.29 13.41 1.15
N ASP A 834 -24.33 12.57 1.22
CA ASP A 834 -25.20 12.47 2.40
C ASP A 834 -24.46 11.91 3.63
N ALA A 835 -23.33 11.23 3.44
CA ALA A 835 -22.45 10.85 4.54
C ALA A 835 -21.85 12.07 5.28
N LEU A 836 -21.79 13.24 4.63
CA LEU A 836 -21.24 14.48 5.19
C LEU A 836 -22.29 15.38 5.84
N VAL A 837 -23.57 15.09 5.69
CA VAL A 837 -24.66 15.93 6.18
C VAL A 837 -24.89 15.65 7.66
N GLU A 838 -25.07 16.71 8.47
CA GLU A 838 -25.42 16.57 9.89
C GLU A 838 -26.75 15.81 10.05
N ASP A 839 -26.77 14.83 10.95
CA ASP A 839 -27.99 14.14 11.40
C ASP A 839 -28.23 14.47 12.88
N ASP A 840 -29.14 15.39 13.15
CA ASP A 840 -29.46 15.85 14.51
C ASP A 840 -30.17 14.79 15.37
N SER A 841 -30.54 13.64 14.77
CA SER A 841 -31.19 12.53 15.45
C SER A 841 -30.23 11.49 16.00
N VAL A 842 -28.95 11.54 15.64
CA VAL A 842 -27.90 10.58 16.03
C VAL A 842 -26.68 11.31 16.59
N MET A 843 -26.15 10.84 17.72
CA MET A 843 -24.93 11.39 18.31
C MET A 843 -23.70 10.74 17.67
N ALA A 844 -22.55 11.44 17.65
CA ALA A 844 -21.34 10.97 16.97
C ALA A 844 -20.89 9.57 17.42
N GLN A 845 -21.09 9.21 18.69
CA GLN A 845 -20.74 7.88 19.22
C GLN A 845 -21.61 6.72 18.72
N ASP A 846 -22.83 7.02 18.26
CA ASP A 846 -23.81 6.05 17.76
C ASP A 846 -24.02 6.19 16.25
N ASP A 847 -23.26 7.07 15.58
CA ASP A 847 -23.36 7.31 14.14
C ASP A 847 -22.67 6.16 13.38
N PRO A 848 -23.41 5.41 12.53
CA PRO A 848 -22.82 4.31 11.76
C PRO A 848 -21.82 4.78 10.70
N ARG A 849 -21.84 6.08 10.34
CA ARG A 849 -20.93 6.69 9.35
C ARG A 849 -19.57 7.01 9.98
N ARG A 850 -18.90 6.00 10.53
CA ARG A 850 -17.57 6.17 11.12
C ARG A 850 -16.53 6.35 10.02
N GLN A 851 -15.64 7.31 10.22
CA GLN A 851 -14.50 7.59 9.33
C GLN A 851 -13.40 6.56 9.59
N PRO A 852 -12.56 6.24 8.58
CA PRO A 852 -11.55 5.19 8.68
C PRO A 852 -10.63 5.29 9.89
N LEU A 853 -10.22 6.50 10.30
CA LEU A 853 -9.32 6.71 11.43
C LEU A 853 -10.00 6.81 12.80
N GLN A 854 -11.33 6.75 12.87
CA GLN A 854 -12.02 6.73 14.16
C GLN A 854 -11.78 5.40 14.89
N THR A 855 -11.80 5.47 16.22
CA THR A 855 -11.75 4.28 17.06
C THR A 855 -12.96 3.39 16.80
N VAL A 856 -12.88 2.13 17.23
CA VAL A 856 -14.09 1.31 17.34
C VAL A 856 -15.14 2.03 18.20
N PRO A 857 -16.44 1.91 17.89
CA PRO A 857 -17.47 2.69 18.58
C PRO A 857 -17.62 2.28 20.04
N ARG A 858 -17.46 0.98 20.32
CA ARG A 858 -17.77 0.38 21.61
C ARG A 858 -16.70 -0.62 22.02
N VAL A 859 -16.41 -0.64 23.32
CA VAL A 859 -15.59 -1.69 23.96
C VAL A 859 -16.47 -2.60 24.80
N TYR A 860 -16.08 -3.86 24.88
CA TYR A 860 -16.74 -4.91 25.65
C TYR A 860 -15.77 -5.58 26.63
N GLY A 861 -16.30 -6.44 27.49
CA GLY A 861 -15.51 -7.19 28.47
C GLY A 861 -15.09 -6.38 29.69
N HIS A 862 -14.01 -6.82 30.32
CA HIS A 862 -13.33 -6.11 31.40
C HIS A 862 -12.54 -4.91 30.86
N VAL A 863 -12.73 -3.74 31.46
CA VAL A 863 -12.04 -2.49 31.12
C VAL A 863 -11.27 -2.00 32.35
N PRO A 864 -9.93 -2.15 32.35
CA PRO A 864 -9.09 -1.72 33.46
C PRO A 864 -9.11 -0.20 33.69
N VAL A 865 -8.83 0.21 34.92
CA VAL A 865 -8.48 1.58 35.26
C VAL A 865 -7.32 2.09 34.40
N ASP A 866 -7.37 3.37 34.01
CA ASP A 866 -6.32 4.04 33.24
C ASP A 866 -5.98 3.37 31.88
N TRP A 867 -6.89 2.57 31.31
CA TRP A 867 -6.63 1.83 30.07
C TRP A 867 -6.26 2.76 28.89
N ILE A 868 -6.93 3.90 28.76
CA ILE A 868 -6.67 4.92 27.73
C ILE A 868 -6.06 6.15 28.42
N ALA A 869 -4.91 6.61 27.92
CA ALA A 869 -4.29 7.83 28.42
C ALA A 869 -5.13 9.07 28.05
N PRO A 870 -5.20 10.11 28.91
CA PRO A 870 -5.83 11.38 28.55
C PRO A 870 -5.17 12.00 27.32
N GLY A 871 -5.99 12.63 26.48
CA GLY A 871 -5.56 13.25 25.22
C GLY A 871 -6.50 14.40 24.86
N PRO A 872 -7.09 14.40 23.63
CA PRO A 872 -8.20 15.30 23.33
C PRO A 872 -9.40 15.08 24.27
N GLY A 873 -9.70 13.82 24.60
CA GLY A 873 -10.69 13.44 25.60
C GLY A 873 -10.13 13.21 27.01
N PRO A 874 -10.98 12.89 27.99
CA PRO A 874 -10.61 12.79 29.41
C PRO A 874 -9.69 11.60 29.75
N GLY A 875 -9.55 10.61 28.86
CA GLY A 875 -8.89 9.35 29.15
C GLY A 875 -9.86 8.29 29.66
N GLY A 876 -9.35 7.06 29.85
CA GLY A 876 -10.09 5.88 30.28
C GLY A 876 -10.67 6.01 31.70
N PRO A 877 -11.35 4.97 32.21
CA PRO A 877 -12.05 5.08 33.48
C PRO A 877 -11.10 5.15 34.69
N ASP A 878 -11.51 5.89 35.74
CA ASP A 878 -10.78 6.03 37.02
C ASP A 878 -10.83 4.77 37.93
N THR A 879 -11.58 3.74 37.51
CA THR A 879 -11.74 2.46 38.21
C THR A 879 -11.95 1.35 37.20
N ASP A 880 -11.66 0.09 37.56
CA ASP A 880 -12.03 -1.07 36.76
C ASP A 880 -13.55 -1.12 36.55
N LEU A 881 -13.96 -1.43 35.32
CA LEU A 881 -15.36 -1.53 34.91
C LEU A 881 -15.59 -2.82 34.13
N ILE A 882 -16.80 -3.36 34.25
CA ILE A 882 -17.31 -4.38 33.33
C ILE A 882 -18.26 -3.68 32.36
N ALA A 883 -17.97 -3.78 31.07
CA ALA A 883 -18.85 -3.24 30.05
C ALA A 883 -20.23 -3.96 30.08
N PRO A 884 -21.35 -3.23 29.94
CA PRO A 884 -22.66 -3.87 29.78
C PRO A 884 -22.74 -4.61 28.43
N ASP A 885 -23.80 -5.40 28.23
CA ASP A 885 -24.02 -6.16 26.98
C ASP A 885 -24.02 -5.26 25.74
N GLU A 886 -24.56 -4.04 25.85
CA GLU A 886 -24.55 -3.04 24.80
C GLU A 886 -23.19 -2.33 24.58
N GLY A 887 -22.15 -2.66 25.37
CA GLY A 887 -20.82 -2.06 25.29
C GLY A 887 -20.73 -0.64 25.85
N LEU A 888 -19.50 -0.18 26.13
CA LEU A 888 -19.20 1.21 26.54
C LEU A 888 -18.71 2.02 25.34
N PRO A 889 -19.20 3.26 25.12
CA PRO A 889 -18.73 4.09 24.03
C PRO A 889 -17.28 4.55 24.28
N VAL A 890 -16.36 4.14 23.41
CA VAL A 890 -14.94 4.52 23.52
C VAL A 890 -14.75 6.02 23.31
N ASP A 891 -15.62 6.62 22.49
CA ASP A 891 -15.64 8.05 22.17
C ASP A 891 -15.75 8.94 23.42
N ALA A 892 -16.35 8.45 24.52
CA ALA A 892 -16.42 9.16 25.80
C ALA A 892 -15.04 9.42 26.45
N TRP A 893 -14.02 8.67 26.04
CA TRP A 893 -12.66 8.74 26.57
C TRP A 893 -11.69 9.45 25.62
N VAL A 894 -11.93 9.36 24.31
CA VAL A 894 -11.01 9.87 23.27
C VAL A 894 -11.45 11.19 22.64
N MET A 895 -12.74 11.52 22.67
CA MET A 895 -13.28 12.79 22.15
C MET A 895 -13.40 13.85 23.26
N PRO A 896 -13.33 15.16 22.92
CA PRO A 896 -13.45 16.25 23.88
C PRO A 896 -14.85 16.40 24.52
#